data_AF-A0A6N2SYN2-F1
#
_entry.id   AF-A0A6N2SYN2-F1
#
_cell.length_a   1.000
_cell.length_b   1.000
_cell.length_c   1.000
_cell.angle_alpha   90.00
_cell.angle_beta   90.00
_cell.angle_gamma   90.00
#
_symmetry.space_group_name_H-M   'P 1'
#
loop_
_entity.id
_entity.type
_entity.pdbx_description
1 polymer ?
#
loop_
_entity_poly.entity_id
_entity_poly.type
_entity_poly.pdbx_seq_one_letter_code
_entity_poly.pdbx_strand_id
1 'polypeptide(L)'
;MMNNKLFIPACHKFITKKDGTANFQRIYGVLKSAYSTKYPNDTLSSEEVFDFLKLNQIIPRDFSIQDMDFDYQELCFSIITQYKCNSICQLCPYSSLYKNIYEDEEAILLSYALSSWECLNSLKKTGLTCRHFRAMIPVSDKSKVQVVPLNRLAYEYLETVPSSANDLLSIDYKIMATLKQNNKNKLSDSDFEIMHKYLTNLTTVNSKKISDRNVADILKRCFQLEYNQKIASNPLNTTNSNISTVPSIEGLLAGKSQEHFSKKLPETPGKVKSTEVHAKQIPVASPEKPSQNAKELPPKSKNPNISAPAKKEPVSYPKTDSKILSIYTKQKNPESAIPAPVPLKRVPKIWTLSQQDLSSTHIVNLETVDQLRMELFLFDLLQTPMLPSEIVKIKKEYWFLMYVKDQFYTFHADNFVLFQHILPYISRSKVRKIICYEPYLLYYFLFKHNLYHVSIFTLRLVADVCLPLHNWGISIETLLKTLLHIHVNEPIIDILPAYYQTYRALDKKLETIDTVQQDILLHKIYLARAIGKFFIPSNYYAAENYAILEETPEDYVFTYDGTQKIQAPYYSIRYIFSWNAKELFPAKSLAIWFIKNRLLETHQITILAVKENQITFAIADEEYSFLCSIVNQVIGQYVMMNKTPPISIDEIILNDKML
;
A
#
# COMPACT_ATOMS: atom_id res chain seq x y z
N MET A 1 8.79 -27.62 -36.36
CA MET A 1 7.48 -27.28 -35.72
C MET A 1 7.69 -25.96 -35.01
N MET A 2 6.98 -24.89 -35.39
CA MET A 2 7.16 -23.60 -34.71
C MET A 2 6.64 -23.69 -33.29
N ASN A 3 7.43 -23.16 -32.36
CA ASN A 3 7.06 -23.08 -30.96
C ASN A 3 5.87 -22.09 -30.84
N ASN A 4 4.66 -22.58 -30.57
CA ASN A 4 3.41 -21.79 -30.43
C ASN A 4 3.46 -20.74 -29.28
N LYS A 5 4.62 -20.53 -28.67
CA LYS A 5 4.87 -19.62 -27.54
C LYS A 5 5.58 -18.32 -27.95
N LEU A 6 6.02 -18.17 -29.21
CA LEU A 6 6.64 -16.94 -29.73
C LEU A 6 5.58 -15.93 -30.17
N PHE A 7 5.76 -14.68 -29.76
CA PHE A 7 4.89 -13.57 -30.13
C PHE A 7 5.76 -12.38 -30.57
N ILE A 8 5.20 -11.42 -31.30
CA ILE A 8 5.95 -10.21 -31.67
C ILE A 8 5.80 -9.19 -30.52
N PRO A 9 6.88 -8.59 -30.01
CA PRO A 9 6.76 -7.55 -29.01
C PRO A 9 5.94 -6.38 -29.52
N ALA A 10 4.86 -5.98 -28.83
CA ALA A 10 4.03 -4.83 -29.27
C ALA A 10 4.83 -3.53 -29.41
N CYS A 11 5.95 -3.41 -28.68
CA CYS A 11 6.85 -2.27 -28.75
C CYS A 11 7.70 -2.19 -30.02
N HIS A 12 7.77 -3.25 -30.86
CA HIS A 12 8.66 -3.30 -32.02
C HIS A 12 8.47 -2.11 -32.98
N LYS A 13 7.23 -1.62 -33.14
CA LYS A 13 6.88 -0.49 -34.01
C LYS A 13 7.56 0.82 -33.60
N PHE A 14 7.93 0.95 -32.33
CA PHE A 14 8.57 2.15 -31.79
C PHE A 14 10.10 2.03 -31.75
N ILE A 15 10.66 0.84 -31.98
CA ILE A 15 12.10 0.59 -31.89
C ILE A 15 12.76 0.98 -33.22
N THR A 16 13.09 2.26 -33.35
CA THR A 16 13.72 2.83 -34.54
C THR A 16 15.15 3.32 -34.28
N LYS A 17 15.94 3.38 -35.35
CA LYS A 17 17.22 4.08 -35.44
C LYS A 17 16.98 5.59 -35.52
N LYS A 18 18.04 6.39 -35.41
CA LYS A 18 17.97 7.86 -35.46
C LYS A 18 17.40 8.41 -36.78
N ASP A 19 17.52 7.64 -37.86
CA ASP A 19 16.99 7.94 -39.19
C ASP A 19 15.50 7.56 -39.36
N GLY A 20 14.84 7.05 -38.30
CA GLY A 20 13.45 6.63 -38.33
C GLY A 20 13.20 5.22 -38.85
N THR A 21 14.23 4.51 -39.34
CA THR A 21 14.12 3.12 -39.79
C THR A 21 14.05 2.15 -38.62
N ALA A 22 13.45 0.97 -38.80
CA ALA A 22 13.37 -0.03 -37.74
C ALA A 22 14.76 -0.53 -37.29
N ASN A 23 14.96 -0.67 -35.98
CA ASN A 23 16.19 -1.21 -35.43
C ASN A 23 16.04 -2.72 -35.14
N PHE A 24 16.26 -3.53 -36.17
CA PHE A 24 16.07 -4.98 -36.15
C PHE A 24 16.88 -5.69 -35.05
N GLN A 25 18.14 -5.28 -34.84
CA GLN A 25 19.01 -5.82 -33.80
C GLN A 25 18.39 -5.66 -32.41
N ARG A 26 17.83 -4.48 -32.13
CA ARG A 26 17.15 -4.21 -30.86
C ARG A 26 15.83 -4.95 -30.73
N ILE A 27 15.05 -5.05 -31.80
CA ILE A 27 13.79 -5.81 -31.80
C ILE A 27 14.05 -7.30 -31.49
N TYR A 28 15.07 -7.89 -32.11
CA TYR A 28 15.51 -9.25 -31.84
C TYR A 28 15.94 -9.45 -30.38
N GLY A 29 16.83 -8.60 -29.87
CA GLY A 29 17.33 -8.69 -28.49
C GLY A 29 16.21 -8.61 -27.45
N VAL A 30 15.20 -7.78 -27.71
CA VAL A 30 14.01 -7.63 -26.86
C VAL A 30 13.16 -8.89 -26.87
N LEU A 31 12.87 -9.45 -28.05
CA LEU A 31 12.05 -10.66 -28.17
C LEU A 31 12.70 -11.83 -27.42
N LYS A 32 14.01 -12.02 -27.62
CA LYS A 32 14.81 -13.05 -26.94
C LYS A 32 14.78 -12.86 -25.43
N SER A 33 15.09 -11.66 -24.94
CA SER A 33 15.06 -11.34 -23.49
C SER A 33 13.66 -11.54 -22.88
N ALA A 34 12.62 -11.11 -23.59
CA ALA A 34 11.25 -11.22 -23.16
C ALA A 34 10.79 -12.68 -23.01
N TYR A 35 11.10 -13.51 -24.01
CA TYR A 35 10.81 -14.94 -23.99
C TYR A 35 11.53 -15.65 -22.84
N SER A 36 12.85 -15.47 -22.71
CA SER A 36 13.64 -16.12 -21.65
C SER A 36 13.21 -15.71 -20.25
N THR A 37 12.63 -14.52 -20.09
CA THR A 37 12.10 -14.09 -18.79
C THR A 37 10.72 -14.69 -18.49
N LYS A 38 9.87 -14.86 -19.52
CA LYS A 38 8.54 -15.44 -19.40
C LYS A 38 8.60 -16.96 -19.17
N TYR A 39 9.54 -17.63 -19.83
CA TYR A 39 9.75 -19.07 -19.78
C TYR A 39 11.19 -19.38 -19.35
N PRO A 40 11.54 -19.18 -18.07
CA PRO A 40 12.92 -19.31 -17.58
C PRO A 40 13.50 -20.72 -17.71
N ASN A 41 12.63 -21.73 -17.80
CA ASN A 41 13.01 -23.14 -17.92
C ASN A 41 13.02 -23.63 -19.38
N ASP A 42 12.59 -22.81 -20.34
CA ASP A 42 12.58 -23.16 -21.76
C ASP A 42 13.85 -22.62 -22.44
N THR A 43 14.52 -23.46 -23.22
CA THR A 43 15.61 -23.04 -24.12
C THR A 43 15.03 -22.67 -25.48
N LEU A 44 15.41 -21.50 -25.98
CA LEU A 44 14.96 -20.97 -27.27
C LEU A 44 16.17 -20.80 -28.20
N SER A 45 16.09 -21.36 -29.41
CA SER A 45 17.15 -21.20 -30.40
C SER A 45 17.19 -19.75 -30.93
N SER A 46 18.40 -19.19 -31.02
CA SER A 46 18.62 -17.85 -31.59
C SER A 46 18.16 -17.76 -33.06
N GLU A 47 18.34 -18.84 -33.82
CA GLU A 47 17.94 -18.93 -35.23
C GLU A 47 16.41 -18.97 -35.38
N GLU A 48 15.72 -19.70 -34.49
CA GLU A 48 14.25 -19.76 -34.48
C GLU A 48 13.61 -18.39 -34.26
N VAL A 49 14.22 -17.54 -33.42
CA VAL A 49 13.73 -16.17 -33.19
C VAL A 49 13.89 -15.30 -34.42
N PHE A 50 15.03 -15.41 -35.10
CA PHE A 50 15.31 -14.64 -36.31
C PHE A 50 14.39 -15.04 -37.46
N ASP A 51 14.21 -16.34 -37.67
CA ASP A 51 13.28 -16.87 -38.66
C ASP A 51 11.84 -16.47 -38.35
N PHE A 52 11.44 -16.51 -37.08
CA PHE A 52 10.13 -16.03 -36.64
C PHE A 52 9.91 -14.55 -36.99
N LEU A 53 10.91 -13.68 -36.79
CA LEU A 53 10.80 -12.26 -37.14
C LEU A 53 10.73 -12.03 -38.66
N LYS A 54 11.44 -12.83 -39.47
CA LYS A 54 11.36 -12.78 -40.94
C LYS A 54 9.99 -13.22 -41.46
N LEU A 55 9.45 -14.31 -40.91
CA LEU A 55 8.15 -14.85 -41.31
C LEU A 55 7.02 -13.86 -41.03
N ASN A 56 7.12 -13.13 -39.92
CA ASN A 56 6.17 -12.09 -39.55
C ASN A 56 6.45 -10.73 -40.22
N GLN A 57 7.37 -10.67 -41.19
CA GLN A 57 7.72 -9.47 -41.96
C GLN A 57 8.22 -8.29 -41.10
N ILE A 58 8.76 -8.58 -39.91
CA ILE A 58 9.39 -7.56 -39.05
C ILE A 58 10.81 -7.29 -39.53
N ILE A 59 11.53 -8.36 -39.90
CA ILE A 59 12.83 -8.28 -40.56
C ILE A 59 12.61 -8.55 -42.05
N PRO A 60 13.18 -7.74 -42.97
CA PRO A 60 13.12 -8.00 -44.41
C PRO A 60 13.64 -9.39 -44.77
N ARG A 61 13.03 -10.05 -45.77
CA ARG A 61 13.39 -11.43 -46.15
C ARG A 61 14.84 -11.54 -46.62
N ASP A 62 15.29 -10.51 -47.31
CA ASP A 62 16.62 -10.27 -47.86
C ASP A 62 17.67 -9.82 -46.83
N PHE A 63 17.27 -9.56 -45.57
CA PHE A 63 18.22 -9.20 -44.51
C PHE A 63 19.18 -10.36 -44.21
N SER A 64 20.49 -10.12 -44.27
CA SER A 64 21.51 -11.15 -44.07
C SER A 64 21.55 -11.60 -42.61
N ILE A 65 21.71 -12.91 -42.39
CA ILE A 65 21.90 -13.46 -41.05
C ILE A 65 23.23 -13.02 -40.42
N GLN A 66 24.23 -12.69 -41.26
CA GLN A 66 25.56 -12.22 -40.82
C GLN A 66 25.52 -10.81 -40.22
N ASP A 67 24.46 -10.04 -40.49
CA ASP A 67 24.28 -8.68 -39.98
C ASP A 67 23.57 -8.67 -38.60
N MET A 68 23.24 -9.85 -38.07
CA MET A 68 22.66 -10.03 -36.74
C MET A 68 23.69 -10.50 -35.73
N ASP A 69 23.80 -9.79 -34.62
CA ASP A 69 24.47 -10.29 -33.42
C ASP A 69 23.46 -11.12 -32.59
N PHE A 70 23.65 -12.44 -32.57
CA PHE A 70 22.77 -13.34 -31.84
C PHE A 70 22.97 -13.33 -30.33
N ASP A 71 24.12 -12.88 -29.85
CA ASP A 71 24.47 -12.79 -28.43
C ASP A 71 23.97 -11.49 -27.81
N TYR A 72 23.66 -10.50 -28.65
CA TYR A 72 23.05 -9.25 -28.23
C TYR A 72 21.76 -9.47 -27.43
N GLN A 73 21.75 -8.95 -26.20
CA GLN A 73 20.57 -8.89 -25.36
C GLN A 73 20.17 -7.44 -25.14
N GLU A 74 18.88 -7.17 -25.31
CA GLU A 74 18.27 -5.89 -24.97
C GLU A 74 17.15 -6.15 -23.97
N LEU A 75 17.28 -5.55 -22.78
CA LEU A 75 16.30 -5.75 -21.73
C LEU A 75 15.01 -5.00 -22.09
N CYS A 76 13.86 -5.64 -21.86
CA CYS A 76 12.56 -4.98 -22.01
C CYS A 76 12.49 -3.65 -21.24
N PHE A 77 13.17 -3.53 -20.09
CA PHE A 77 13.24 -2.30 -19.29
C PHE A 77 13.94 -1.14 -20.02
N SER A 78 15.02 -1.40 -20.76
CA SER A 78 15.72 -0.38 -21.56
C SER A 78 14.81 0.23 -22.62
N ILE A 79 13.98 -0.61 -23.26
CA ILE A 79 13.02 -0.20 -24.28
C ILE A 79 11.81 0.49 -23.70
N ILE A 80 11.29 0.02 -22.56
CA ILE A 80 10.23 0.69 -21.80
C ILE A 80 10.64 2.12 -21.44
N THR A 81 11.87 2.28 -20.97
CA THR A 81 12.45 3.57 -20.57
C THR A 81 12.61 4.53 -21.75
N GLN A 82 13.04 4.01 -22.91
CA GLN A 82 13.36 4.84 -24.08
C GLN A 82 12.14 5.18 -24.94
N TYR A 83 11.22 4.22 -25.10
CA TYR A 83 10.11 4.32 -26.06
C TYR A 83 8.73 4.38 -25.39
N LYS A 84 8.69 4.48 -24.05
CA LYS A 84 7.45 4.59 -23.24
C LYS A 84 6.41 3.50 -23.56
N CYS A 85 6.86 2.32 -23.96
CA CYS A 85 6.02 1.27 -24.54
C CYS A 85 5.24 0.43 -23.51
N ASN A 86 5.02 0.92 -22.29
CA ASN A 86 4.40 0.15 -21.23
C ASN A 86 2.98 -0.30 -21.62
N SER A 87 2.62 -1.54 -21.26
CA SER A 87 1.29 -2.19 -21.23
C SER A 87 0.91 -3.29 -22.24
N ILE A 88 1.44 -3.31 -23.47
CA ILE A 88 0.73 -4.01 -24.57
C ILE A 88 1.45 -5.28 -25.06
N CYS A 89 2.73 -5.48 -24.71
CA CYS A 89 3.56 -6.54 -25.31
C CYS A 89 3.32 -7.92 -24.65
N GLN A 90 2.59 -8.86 -25.27
CA GLN A 90 2.33 -10.18 -24.66
C GLN A 90 3.57 -11.01 -24.26
N LEU A 91 4.74 -10.68 -24.81
CA LEU A 91 6.02 -11.27 -24.42
C LEU A 91 6.70 -10.57 -23.27
N CYS A 92 6.48 -9.27 -23.09
CA CYS A 92 7.23 -8.51 -22.12
C CYS A 92 6.92 -9.11 -20.74
N PRO A 93 7.95 -9.46 -19.94
CA PRO A 93 7.76 -10.01 -18.60
C PRO A 93 7.21 -8.96 -17.64
N TYR A 94 7.20 -7.69 -18.03
CA TYR A 94 6.47 -6.65 -17.33
C TYR A 94 5.02 -6.55 -17.81
N SER A 95 4.64 -7.30 -18.85
CA SER A 95 3.44 -7.10 -19.63
C SER A 95 2.26 -8.02 -19.48
N SER A 96 2.49 -9.33 -19.62
CA SER A 96 1.50 -10.30 -19.13
C SER A 96 1.43 -10.34 -17.58
N LEU A 97 2.29 -9.58 -16.90
CA LEU A 97 2.45 -9.51 -15.44
C LEU A 97 2.19 -8.09 -14.87
N TYR A 98 1.60 -7.17 -15.66
CA TYR A 98 1.29 -5.75 -15.34
C TYR A 98 0.40 -5.51 -14.10
N LYS A 99 0.11 -6.55 -13.32
CA LYS A 99 -0.87 -6.55 -12.25
C LYS A 99 -0.26 -6.37 -10.86
N ASN A 100 1.07 -6.39 -10.72
CA ASN A 100 1.75 -6.44 -9.41
C ASN A 100 1.12 -7.49 -8.46
N ILE A 101 0.53 -8.58 -9.00
CA ILE A 101 -0.27 -9.54 -8.20
C ILE A 101 0.57 -10.16 -7.08
N TYR A 102 1.87 -10.34 -7.34
CA TYR A 102 2.83 -10.89 -6.41
C TYR A 102 3.70 -9.82 -5.76
N GLU A 103 3.36 -8.52 -5.84
CA GLU A 103 4.14 -7.46 -5.19
C GLU A 103 4.27 -7.71 -3.68
N ASP A 104 3.19 -8.15 -3.04
CA ASP A 104 3.19 -8.52 -1.63
C ASP A 104 4.07 -9.74 -1.36
N GLU A 105 3.92 -10.81 -2.16
CA GLU A 105 4.75 -12.01 -2.06
C GLU A 105 6.24 -11.74 -2.33
N GLU A 106 6.56 -10.94 -3.34
CA GLU A 106 7.92 -10.50 -3.66
C GLU A 106 8.51 -9.65 -2.53
N ALA A 107 7.73 -8.73 -1.96
CA ALA A 107 8.16 -7.94 -0.81
C ALA A 107 8.43 -8.81 0.42
N ILE A 108 7.63 -9.87 0.65
CA ILE A 108 7.87 -10.85 1.72
C ILE A 108 9.17 -11.61 1.48
N LEU A 109 9.40 -12.12 0.26
CA LEU A 109 10.65 -12.84 -0.05
C LEU A 109 11.88 -11.93 0.06
N LEU A 110 11.77 -10.69 -0.41
CA LEU A 110 12.87 -9.72 -0.32
C LEU A 110 13.13 -9.32 1.14
N SER A 111 12.08 -9.11 1.94
CA SER A 111 12.21 -8.86 3.39
C SER A 111 12.85 -10.06 4.12
N TYR A 112 12.47 -11.29 3.75
CA TYR A 112 13.11 -12.50 4.27
C TYR A 112 14.60 -12.56 3.89
N ALA A 113 14.94 -12.27 2.63
CA ALA A 113 16.33 -12.22 2.15
C ALA A 113 17.16 -11.17 2.92
N LEU A 114 16.58 -10.01 3.19
CA LEU A 114 17.24 -8.91 3.90
C LEU A 114 17.38 -9.16 5.41
N SER A 115 16.66 -10.12 5.98
CA SER A 115 16.64 -10.36 7.43
C SER A 115 17.91 -10.99 7.98
N SER A 116 18.57 -11.88 7.22
CA SER A 116 19.83 -12.50 7.63
C SER A 116 20.56 -13.17 6.47
N TRP A 117 21.88 -13.39 6.64
CA TRP A 117 22.71 -14.11 5.69
C TRP A 117 22.21 -15.54 5.42
N GLU A 118 21.72 -16.20 6.46
CA GLU A 118 21.17 -17.56 6.34
C GLU A 118 19.89 -17.57 5.50
N CYS A 119 19.01 -16.59 5.71
CA CYS A 119 17.77 -16.45 4.96
C CYS A 119 18.07 -16.21 3.47
N LEU A 120 18.96 -15.28 3.14
CA LEU A 120 19.40 -15.04 1.76
C LEU A 120 19.95 -16.31 1.10
N ASN A 121 20.85 -17.03 1.78
CA ASN A 121 21.43 -18.25 1.22
C ASN A 121 20.42 -19.38 1.06
N SER A 122 19.44 -19.48 1.96
CA SER A 122 18.36 -20.47 1.83
C SER A 122 17.53 -20.23 0.57
N LEU A 123 17.22 -18.96 0.27
CA LEU A 123 16.52 -18.59 -0.96
C LEU A 123 17.37 -18.87 -2.20
N LYS A 124 18.66 -18.51 -2.20
CA LYS A 124 19.58 -18.83 -3.31
C LYS A 124 19.60 -20.34 -3.62
N LYS A 125 19.62 -21.19 -2.59
CA LYS A 125 19.61 -22.67 -2.75
C LYS A 125 18.32 -23.21 -3.37
N THR A 126 17.20 -22.49 -3.31
CA THR A 126 15.95 -22.88 -3.99
C THR A 126 15.94 -22.58 -5.48
N GLY A 127 16.97 -21.93 -6.00
CA GLY A 127 16.99 -21.44 -7.38
C GLY A 127 16.30 -20.09 -7.57
N LEU A 128 15.94 -19.39 -6.47
CA LEU A 128 15.38 -18.05 -6.55
C LEU A 128 16.44 -17.04 -7.01
N THR A 129 16.32 -16.58 -8.26
CA THR A 129 17.15 -15.53 -8.88
C THR A 129 16.39 -14.21 -9.02
N CYS A 130 17.09 -13.11 -9.27
CA CYS A 130 16.49 -11.79 -9.51
C CYS A 130 15.43 -11.78 -10.63
N ARG A 131 15.49 -12.73 -11.59
CA ARG A 131 14.54 -12.85 -12.70
C ARG A 131 13.12 -13.24 -12.27
N HIS A 132 12.96 -13.78 -11.06
CA HIS A 132 11.66 -14.12 -10.49
C HIS A 132 10.89 -12.87 -10.03
N PHE A 133 11.61 -11.80 -9.66
CA PHE A 133 11.03 -10.54 -9.20
C PHE A 133 10.58 -9.70 -10.40
N ARG A 134 9.31 -9.31 -10.39
CA ARG A 134 8.60 -8.71 -11.53
C ARG A 134 7.82 -7.46 -11.14
N ALA A 135 7.70 -7.15 -9.85
CA ALA A 135 6.99 -5.97 -9.36
C ALA A 135 7.61 -4.67 -9.88
N MET A 136 6.75 -3.76 -10.33
CA MET A 136 7.12 -2.43 -10.82
C MET A 136 6.65 -1.36 -9.84
N ILE A 137 7.58 -0.52 -9.38
CA ILE A 137 7.31 0.60 -8.48
C ILE A 137 7.25 1.89 -9.32
N PRO A 138 6.14 2.64 -9.31
CA PRO A 138 6.04 3.90 -10.03
C PRO A 138 6.93 4.97 -9.39
N VAL A 139 7.32 5.92 -10.23
CA VAL A 139 8.11 7.06 -9.83
C VAL A 139 7.40 8.35 -10.27
N SER A 140 7.82 9.47 -9.70
CA SER A 140 7.22 10.78 -9.95
C SER A 140 7.26 11.19 -11.42
N ASP A 141 6.31 12.03 -11.84
CA ASP A 141 6.24 12.58 -13.20
C ASP A 141 7.46 13.45 -13.58
N LYS A 142 8.30 13.81 -12.60
CA LYS A 142 9.56 14.53 -12.80
C LYS A 142 10.69 13.62 -13.29
N SER A 143 10.52 12.31 -13.21
CA SER A 143 11.49 11.31 -13.66
C SER A 143 11.37 11.05 -15.16
N LYS A 144 12.48 10.69 -15.80
CA LYS A 144 12.50 10.31 -17.22
C LYS A 144 11.89 8.93 -17.47
N VAL A 145 11.81 8.13 -16.41
CA VAL A 145 11.12 6.83 -16.38
C VAL A 145 9.85 6.96 -15.55
N GLN A 146 8.87 6.10 -15.80
CA GLN A 146 7.59 6.09 -15.08
C GLN A 146 7.52 5.02 -13.98
N VAL A 147 8.36 3.98 -14.08
CA VAL A 147 8.37 2.83 -13.17
C VAL A 147 9.79 2.25 -13.04
N VAL A 148 10.08 1.59 -11.93
CA VAL A 148 11.36 0.93 -11.61
C VAL A 148 11.10 -0.46 -11.02
N PRO A 149 11.78 -1.52 -11.49
CA PRO A 149 11.66 -2.87 -10.94
C PRO A 149 12.49 -3.01 -9.65
N LEU A 150 12.15 -2.24 -8.61
CA LEU A 150 13.00 -2.08 -7.43
C LEU A 150 13.30 -3.40 -6.73
N ASN A 151 12.29 -4.28 -6.56
CA ASN A 151 12.49 -5.57 -5.89
C ASN A 151 13.51 -6.44 -6.62
N ARG A 152 13.42 -6.48 -7.95
CA ARG A 152 14.38 -7.20 -8.80
C ARG A 152 15.78 -6.62 -8.68
N LEU A 153 15.91 -5.29 -8.76
CA LEU A 153 17.22 -4.63 -8.69
C LEU A 153 17.86 -4.81 -7.31
N ALA A 154 17.06 -4.73 -6.24
CA ALA A 154 17.51 -5.00 -4.89
C ALA A 154 17.97 -6.46 -4.73
N TYR A 155 17.20 -7.42 -5.25
CA TYR A 155 17.59 -8.83 -5.17
C TYR A 155 18.78 -9.17 -6.07
N GLU A 156 18.91 -8.54 -7.23
CA GLU A 156 20.10 -8.65 -8.10
C GLU A 156 21.35 -8.22 -7.34
N TYR A 157 21.29 -7.09 -6.62
CA TYR A 157 22.38 -6.67 -5.75
C TYR A 157 22.70 -7.71 -4.68
N LEU A 158 21.69 -8.28 -4.01
CA LEU A 158 21.86 -9.35 -3.00
C LEU A 158 22.41 -10.65 -3.60
N GLU A 159 22.13 -10.91 -4.87
CA GLU A 159 22.61 -12.07 -5.59
C GLU A 159 24.11 -11.97 -5.84
N THR A 160 24.60 -10.78 -6.22
CA THR A 160 25.97 -10.58 -6.72
C THR A 160 26.96 -9.98 -5.72
N VAL A 161 26.52 -9.17 -4.75
CA VAL A 161 27.45 -8.35 -3.94
C VAL A 161 27.73 -8.90 -2.53
N PRO A 162 26.72 -9.23 -1.69
CA PRO A 162 26.98 -9.74 -0.36
C PRO A 162 27.69 -11.10 -0.42
N SER A 163 28.85 -11.19 0.24
CA SER A 163 29.66 -12.41 0.38
C SER A 163 29.70 -12.92 1.82
N SER A 164 29.28 -12.09 2.78
CA SER A 164 29.31 -12.38 4.21
C SER A 164 28.16 -11.70 4.97
N ALA A 165 27.94 -12.11 6.23
CA ALA A 165 26.96 -11.47 7.11
C ALA A 165 27.26 -9.98 7.40
N ASN A 166 28.53 -9.59 7.39
CA ASN A 166 28.93 -8.18 7.60
C ASN A 166 28.54 -7.30 6.40
N ASP A 167 28.40 -7.88 5.21
CA ASP A 167 28.00 -7.14 4.01
C ASP A 167 26.54 -6.72 4.04
N LEU A 168 25.71 -7.43 4.81
CA LEU A 168 24.30 -7.14 5.02
C LEU A 168 24.06 -5.99 6.01
N LEU A 169 25.08 -5.54 6.74
CA LEU A 169 24.98 -4.32 7.55
C LEU A 169 24.83 -3.11 6.62
N SER A 170 23.79 -2.32 6.85
CA SER A 170 23.43 -1.14 6.04
C SER A 170 23.19 -1.46 4.56
N ILE A 171 22.66 -2.65 4.28
CA ILE A 171 22.43 -3.15 2.92
C ILE A 171 21.45 -2.27 2.11
N ASP A 172 20.46 -1.67 2.77
CA ASP A 172 19.53 -0.72 2.17
C ASP A 172 20.25 0.52 1.65
N TYR A 173 21.15 1.11 2.44
CA TYR A 173 21.99 2.23 2.01
C TYR A 173 22.91 1.86 0.85
N LYS A 174 23.48 0.65 0.85
CA LYS A 174 24.36 0.18 -0.24
C LYS A 174 23.59 -0.01 -1.55
N ILE A 175 22.43 -0.68 -1.49
CA ILE A 175 21.51 -0.84 -2.62
C ILE A 175 21.12 0.54 -3.17
N MET A 176 20.81 1.50 -2.30
CA MET A 176 20.41 2.85 -2.67
C MET A 176 21.53 3.68 -3.28
N ALA A 177 22.75 3.61 -2.74
CA ALA A 177 23.91 4.29 -3.31
C ALA A 177 24.18 3.82 -4.74
N THR A 178 24.14 2.50 -4.97
CA THR A 178 24.32 1.91 -6.30
C THR A 178 23.19 2.31 -7.26
N LEU A 179 21.93 2.27 -6.81
CA LEU A 179 20.80 2.70 -7.63
C LEU A 179 20.88 4.18 -7.99
N LYS A 180 21.29 5.04 -7.06
CA LYS A 180 21.47 6.48 -7.28
C LYS A 180 22.59 6.78 -8.27
N GLN A 181 23.70 6.05 -8.17
CA GLN A 181 24.81 6.18 -9.11
C GLN A 181 24.40 5.82 -10.55
N ASN A 182 23.70 4.70 -10.73
CA ASN A 182 23.39 4.16 -12.06
C ASN A 182 22.19 4.81 -12.74
N ASN A 183 21.34 5.50 -11.97
CA ASN A 183 20.15 6.20 -12.47
C ASN A 183 20.26 7.72 -12.35
N LYS A 184 21.49 8.24 -12.20
CA LYS A 184 21.78 9.67 -12.20
C LYS A 184 21.18 10.30 -13.47
N ASN A 185 20.33 11.31 -13.28
CA ASN A 185 19.58 12.03 -14.34
C ASN A 185 18.40 11.27 -14.99
N LYS A 186 18.02 10.08 -14.48
CA LYS A 186 16.80 9.35 -14.88
C LYS A 186 15.70 9.42 -13.84
N LEU A 187 16.07 9.44 -12.56
CA LEU A 187 15.16 9.49 -11.42
C LEU A 187 15.33 10.80 -10.64
N SER A 188 14.24 11.28 -10.03
CA SER A 188 14.27 12.45 -9.15
C SER A 188 14.81 12.09 -7.74
N ASP A 189 15.33 13.08 -7.01
CA ASP A 189 15.77 12.86 -5.62
C ASP A 189 14.62 12.39 -4.72
N SER A 190 13.40 12.89 -4.92
CA SER A 190 12.22 12.42 -4.19
C SER A 190 11.89 10.95 -4.46
N ASP A 191 12.20 10.44 -5.66
CA ASP A 191 11.99 9.03 -5.98
C ASP A 191 13.00 8.15 -5.25
N PHE A 192 14.24 8.60 -5.09
CA PHE A 192 15.23 7.89 -4.28
C PHE A 192 14.85 7.87 -2.79
N GLU A 193 14.26 8.94 -2.25
CA GLU A 193 13.77 8.97 -0.87
C GLU A 193 12.63 7.96 -0.66
N ILE A 194 11.67 7.89 -1.59
CA ILE A 194 10.57 6.92 -1.54
C ILE A 194 11.09 5.48 -1.62
N MET A 195 12.02 5.20 -2.54
CA MET A 195 12.62 3.87 -2.68
C MET A 195 13.44 3.48 -1.44
N HIS A 196 14.16 4.43 -0.85
CA HIS A 196 14.90 4.21 0.39
C HIS A 196 13.94 3.87 1.53
N LYS A 197 12.89 4.67 1.72
CA LYS A 197 11.84 4.41 2.73
C LYS A 197 11.20 3.03 2.54
N TYR A 198 10.95 2.63 1.29
CA TYR A 198 10.43 1.30 0.98
C TYR A 198 11.39 0.18 1.42
N LEU A 199 12.67 0.25 1.03
CA LEU A 199 13.67 -0.75 1.41
C LEU A 199 13.89 -0.79 2.93
N THR A 200 13.97 0.37 3.59
CA THR A 200 14.08 0.46 5.04
C THR A 200 12.86 -0.12 5.73
N ASN A 201 11.64 0.03 5.19
CA ASN A 201 10.45 -0.61 5.75
C ASN A 201 10.49 -2.14 5.62
N LEU A 202 11.07 -2.67 4.54
CA LEU A 202 11.27 -4.11 4.38
C LEU A 202 12.27 -4.69 5.39
N THR A 203 13.26 -3.90 5.82
CA THR A 203 14.25 -4.32 6.84
C THR A 203 13.73 -4.13 8.27
N THR A 204 12.92 -3.10 8.54
CA THR A 204 12.53 -2.70 9.90
C THR A 204 11.11 -3.12 10.31
N VAL A 205 10.10 -2.94 9.44
CA VAL A 205 8.67 -3.04 9.79
C VAL A 205 8.11 -4.46 9.62
N ASN A 206 8.73 -5.27 8.74
CA ASN A 206 8.35 -6.68 8.52
C ASN A 206 9.18 -7.71 9.32
N SER A 207 9.89 -7.25 10.36
CA SER A 207 10.65 -8.09 11.30
C SER A 207 9.79 -9.02 12.19
N LYS A 208 8.47 -9.10 11.96
CA LYS A 208 7.67 -10.25 12.40
C LYS A 208 8.28 -11.48 11.73
N LYS A 209 8.91 -12.38 12.51
CA LYS A 209 9.51 -13.66 12.06
C LYS A 209 8.69 -14.25 10.91
N ILE A 210 9.12 -13.98 9.67
CA ILE A 210 8.47 -14.50 8.48
C ILE A 210 8.70 -16.00 8.54
N SER A 211 7.63 -16.78 8.73
CA SER A 211 7.77 -18.22 8.91
C SER A 211 8.24 -18.88 7.61
N ASP A 212 9.15 -19.85 7.72
CA ASP A 212 9.63 -20.64 6.58
C ASP A 212 8.47 -21.34 5.83
N ARG A 213 7.37 -21.66 6.53
CA ARG A 213 6.14 -22.20 5.92
C ARG A 213 5.49 -21.21 4.94
N ASN A 214 5.47 -19.92 5.30
CA ASN A 214 4.94 -18.88 4.42
C ASN A 214 5.86 -18.66 3.21
N VAL A 215 7.18 -18.69 3.41
CA VAL A 215 8.17 -18.62 2.32
C VAL A 215 8.02 -19.80 1.37
N ALA A 216 7.89 -21.02 1.90
CA ALA A 216 7.70 -22.23 1.10
C ALA A 216 6.40 -22.19 0.28
N ASP A 217 5.28 -21.72 0.86
CA ASP A 217 4.02 -21.56 0.15
C ASP A 217 4.16 -20.57 -1.02
N ILE A 218 4.78 -19.41 -0.76
CA ILE A 218 5.02 -18.40 -1.80
C ILE A 218 5.91 -18.95 -2.92
N LEU A 219 7.03 -19.60 -2.58
CA LEU A 219 7.94 -20.17 -3.58
C LEU A 219 7.24 -21.22 -4.45
N LYS A 220 6.44 -22.10 -3.85
CA LYS A 220 5.70 -23.13 -4.58
C LYS A 220 4.58 -22.53 -5.43
N ARG A 221 3.73 -21.69 -4.85
CA ARG A 221 2.52 -21.13 -5.47
C ARG A 221 2.83 -20.09 -6.55
N CYS A 222 3.82 -19.23 -6.31
CA CYS A 222 4.09 -18.07 -7.16
C CYS A 222 5.23 -18.32 -8.16
N PHE A 223 6.20 -19.17 -7.80
CA PHE A 223 7.43 -19.36 -8.58
C PHE A 223 7.69 -20.82 -8.98
N GLN A 224 6.88 -21.77 -8.53
CA GLN A 224 7.06 -23.21 -8.78
C GLN A 224 8.43 -23.73 -8.30
N LEU A 225 8.96 -23.13 -7.23
CA LEU A 225 10.23 -23.51 -6.61
C LEU A 225 9.97 -24.32 -5.33
N GLU A 226 10.78 -25.36 -5.11
CA GLU A 226 10.72 -26.16 -3.89
C GLU A 226 11.61 -25.57 -2.80
N TYR A 227 11.04 -25.40 -1.61
CA TYR A 227 11.77 -24.95 -0.42
C TYR A 227 11.98 -26.14 0.52
N ASN A 228 13.21 -26.68 0.50
CA ASN A 228 13.61 -27.71 1.45
C ASN A 228 13.77 -27.05 2.83
N GLN A 229 12.82 -27.31 3.73
CA GLN A 229 12.91 -26.87 5.12
C GLN A 229 14.24 -27.31 5.73
N LYS A 230 14.75 -26.50 6.68
CA LYS A 230 15.82 -26.91 7.59
C LYS A 230 15.40 -28.20 8.31
N ILE A 231 15.71 -29.37 7.74
CA ILE A 231 15.85 -30.59 8.54
C ILE A 231 17.10 -30.33 9.38
N ALA A 232 16.93 -30.35 10.71
CA ALA A 232 18.06 -30.32 11.63
C ALA A 232 18.92 -31.57 11.38
N SER A 233 19.92 -31.47 10.51
CA SER A 233 20.86 -32.53 10.23
C SER A 233 22.08 -32.37 11.14
N ASN A 234 22.28 -33.34 12.02
CA ASN A 234 23.55 -33.58 12.71
C ASN A 234 24.73 -33.56 11.72
N PRO A 235 25.92 -33.13 12.17
CA PRO A 235 27.06 -32.98 11.28
C PRO A 235 27.66 -34.35 10.99
N LEU A 236 27.83 -34.71 9.72
CA LEU A 236 28.97 -35.53 9.28
C LEU A 236 29.15 -35.50 7.76
N ASN A 237 30.42 -35.28 7.40
CA ASN A 237 31.10 -35.60 6.15
C ASN A 237 31.00 -34.62 4.97
N THR A 238 32.02 -33.75 4.96
CA THR A 238 32.76 -33.25 3.80
C THR A 238 32.90 -34.23 2.64
N THR A 239 32.58 -33.75 1.44
CA THR A 239 33.37 -34.01 0.22
C THR A 239 33.22 -32.82 -0.72
N ASN A 240 34.36 -32.21 -1.07
CA ASN A 240 34.48 -31.18 -2.11
C ASN A 240 34.14 -31.75 -3.49
N SER A 241 33.44 -30.99 -4.33
CA SER A 241 33.67 -31.05 -5.78
C SER A 241 33.32 -29.74 -6.49
N ASN A 242 34.37 -29.17 -7.08
CA ASN A 242 34.52 -28.43 -8.33
C ASN A 242 33.52 -27.35 -8.79
N ILE A 243 34.16 -26.20 -9.03
CA ILE A 243 33.75 -24.99 -9.74
C ILE A 243 33.10 -25.33 -11.10
N SER A 244 31.91 -24.78 -11.33
CA SER A 244 31.37 -24.54 -12.67
C SER A 244 31.28 -23.04 -12.89
N THR A 245 32.05 -22.53 -13.85
CA THR A 245 32.12 -21.14 -14.28
C THR A 245 30.77 -20.66 -14.82
N VAL A 246 30.13 -19.73 -14.11
CA VAL A 246 28.94 -19.01 -14.58
C VAL A 246 29.38 -17.91 -15.56
N PRO A 247 28.69 -17.72 -16.70
CA PRO A 247 28.99 -16.60 -17.61
C PRO A 247 28.73 -15.26 -16.91
N SER A 248 29.67 -14.33 -17.03
CA SER A 248 29.50 -12.94 -16.61
C SER A 248 28.35 -12.29 -17.39
N ILE A 249 27.36 -11.75 -16.67
CA ILE A 249 26.29 -10.94 -17.25
C ILE A 249 26.54 -9.49 -16.81
N GLU A 250 27.05 -8.68 -17.74
CA GLU A 250 27.21 -7.24 -17.57
C GLU A 250 25.84 -6.54 -17.62
N GLY A 251 25.53 -5.80 -16.55
CA GLY A 251 24.19 -5.27 -16.28
C GLY A 251 24.04 -3.75 -16.42
N LEU A 252 22.96 -3.24 -15.81
CA LEU A 252 22.80 -1.84 -15.40
C LEU A 252 23.59 -1.51 -14.10
N LEU A 253 24.28 -2.52 -13.52
CA LEU A 253 25.14 -2.40 -12.34
C LEU A 253 26.64 -2.60 -12.64
N ALA A 254 27.04 -2.82 -13.90
CA ALA A 254 28.45 -3.07 -14.23
C ALA A 254 29.25 -1.75 -14.26
N GLY A 255 29.97 -1.47 -13.16
CA GLY A 255 31.09 -0.54 -13.18
C GLY A 255 32.31 -1.22 -13.80
N LYS A 256 33.05 -0.48 -14.65
CA LYS A 256 34.27 -0.96 -15.31
C LYS A 256 35.22 -1.62 -14.29
N SER A 257 35.63 -2.84 -14.60
CA SER A 257 36.70 -3.57 -13.91
C SER A 257 37.95 -2.69 -13.77
N GLN A 258 38.42 -2.47 -12.54
CA GLN A 258 39.77 -1.95 -12.30
C GLN A 258 40.78 -3.07 -12.57
N GLU A 259 41.68 -2.82 -13.50
CA GLU A 259 42.80 -3.67 -13.86
C GLU A 259 43.70 -3.98 -12.65
N HIS A 260 44.18 -5.22 -12.63
CA HIS A 260 45.21 -5.72 -11.72
C HIS A 260 46.46 -4.83 -11.75
N PHE A 261 46.85 -4.31 -10.59
CA PHE A 261 48.25 -4.03 -10.28
C PHE A 261 48.65 -4.76 -9.00
N SER A 262 49.24 -5.93 -9.18
CA SER A 262 50.02 -6.62 -8.15
C SER A 262 51.29 -5.83 -7.87
N LYS A 263 51.52 -5.40 -6.63
CA LYS A 263 52.88 -5.23 -6.06
C LYS A 263 52.85 -5.19 -4.52
N LYS A 264 53.28 -6.31 -3.95
CA LYS A 264 53.99 -6.56 -2.69
C LYS A 264 53.89 -5.52 -1.55
N LEU A 265 53.43 -5.99 -0.39
CA LEU A 265 53.82 -5.47 0.92
C LEU A 265 55.35 -5.49 1.07
N PRO A 266 55.93 -4.49 1.76
CA PRO A 266 56.74 -4.82 2.93
C PRO A 266 56.54 -3.90 4.15
N GLU A 267 56.49 -4.56 5.32
CA GLU A 267 57.18 -4.26 6.58
C GLU A 267 57.01 -2.87 7.28
N THR A 268 56.33 -2.89 8.44
CA THR A 268 56.65 -2.06 9.64
C THR A 268 58.09 -2.32 10.12
N PRO A 269 58.82 -1.42 10.85
CA PRO A 269 58.33 -0.61 11.99
C PRO A 269 59.05 0.75 12.30
N GLY A 270 58.52 1.55 13.25
CA GLY A 270 59.39 2.26 14.23
C GLY A 270 59.22 3.76 14.52
N LYS A 271 58.86 4.05 15.79
CA LYS A 271 59.32 5.15 16.70
C LYS A 271 58.99 6.65 16.43
N VAL A 272 58.02 7.15 17.20
CA VAL A 272 58.14 8.16 18.29
C VAL A 272 59.09 9.36 18.09
N LYS A 273 58.57 10.60 17.96
CA LYS A 273 58.57 11.69 19.00
C LYS A 273 58.03 13.04 18.48
N SER A 274 57.14 13.61 19.28
CA SER A 274 56.79 15.02 19.55
C SER A 274 57.64 16.17 18.96
N THR A 275 56.97 17.23 18.45
CA THR A 275 57.06 18.61 18.98
C THR A 275 55.95 19.55 18.49
N GLU A 276 55.65 20.50 19.38
CA GLU A 276 54.75 21.66 19.47
C GLU A 276 54.33 22.47 18.22
N VAL A 277 53.02 22.77 18.22
CA VAL A 277 52.34 24.08 18.16
C VAL A 277 53.15 25.32 17.71
N HIS A 278 52.61 26.02 16.69
CA HIS A 278 52.54 27.48 16.71
C HIS A 278 51.24 28.00 16.07
N ALA A 279 50.43 28.66 16.90
CA ALA A 279 49.45 29.66 16.50
C ALA A 279 50.10 31.06 16.57
N LYS A 280 49.63 31.97 15.72
CA LYS A 280 49.77 33.44 15.83
C LYS A 280 48.41 34.03 15.45
N GLN A 281 47.87 35.10 16.02
CA GLN A 281 47.95 35.77 17.32
C GLN A 281 46.90 36.90 17.20
N ILE A 282 46.10 37.11 18.26
CA ILE A 282 45.24 38.29 18.47
C ILE A 282 46.09 39.38 19.16
N PRO A 283 45.78 40.69 19.01
CA PRO A 283 46.20 41.70 19.97
C PRO A 283 45.10 42.11 20.97
N VAL A 284 45.56 42.39 22.17
CA VAL A 284 44.91 42.58 23.48
C VAL A 284 44.81 44.07 23.85
N ALA A 285 43.83 44.48 24.69
CA ALA A 285 44.03 45.34 25.90
C ALA A 285 42.71 45.79 26.59
N SER A 286 42.41 45.17 27.75
CA SER A 286 42.24 45.69 29.15
C SER A 286 41.45 47.00 29.49
N PRO A 287 41.21 47.36 30.79
CA PRO A 287 39.87 47.62 31.38
C PRO A 287 39.74 49.02 32.06
N GLU A 288 38.54 49.42 32.56
CA GLU A 288 38.35 50.21 33.82
C GLU A 288 36.87 50.57 34.16
N LYS A 289 36.63 50.69 35.48
CA LYS A 289 35.49 51.07 36.37
C LYS A 289 34.70 52.39 36.03
N PRO A 290 33.80 52.92 36.90
CA PRO A 290 32.55 52.41 37.56
C PRO A 290 31.41 53.47 37.58
N SER A 291 30.36 53.26 38.40
CA SER A 291 29.39 54.23 39.01
C SER A 291 27.92 53.94 38.66
N GLN A 292 26.89 54.23 39.46
CA GLN A 292 26.66 54.46 40.89
C GLN A 292 25.12 54.47 41.07
N ASN A 293 24.65 54.07 42.26
CA ASN A 293 23.42 54.55 42.93
C ASN A 293 22.05 54.14 42.35
N ALA A 294 21.02 53.82 43.14
CA ALA A 294 20.87 53.75 44.59
C ALA A 294 19.49 53.13 44.96
N LYS A 295 19.47 52.41 46.11
CA LYS A 295 18.41 52.34 47.16
C LYS A 295 17.06 51.68 46.80
N GLU A 296 16.37 50.94 47.68
CA GLU A 296 16.48 50.71 49.13
C GLU A 296 15.74 49.40 49.52
N LEU A 297 16.16 48.82 50.63
CA LEU A 297 15.77 47.58 51.35
C LEU A 297 14.53 47.81 52.30
N PRO A 298 14.12 46.93 53.27
CA PRO A 298 13.73 45.50 53.32
C PRO A 298 12.53 45.26 54.33
N PRO A 299 12.49 44.26 55.27
CA PRO A 299 12.35 42.78 55.23
C PRO A 299 11.17 42.24 56.13
N LYS A 300 11.04 40.90 56.26
CA LYS A 300 10.87 40.10 57.53
C LYS A 300 10.08 38.80 57.23
N SER A 301 10.70 37.62 57.25
CA SER A 301 11.11 36.75 58.37
C SER A 301 10.00 35.85 58.95
N LYS A 302 10.23 34.52 58.88
CA LYS A 302 10.25 33.56 60.02
C LYS A 302 10.10 32.11 59.52
N ASN A 303 11.15 31.31 59.71
CA ASN A 303 10.99 29.89 60.08
C ASN A 303 10.76 29.83 61.61
N PRO A 304 10.18 28.72 62.13
CA PRO A 304 11.08 27.77 62.81
C PRO A 304 10.75 26.28 62.63
N ASN A 305 11.83 25.51 62.82
CA ASN A 305 12.02 24.07 63.03
C ASN A 305 10.97 23.31 63.88
N ILE A 306 10.95 21.96 63.78
CA ILE A 306 11.49 21.03 64.81
C ILE A 306 11.36 19.52 64.38
N SER A 307 12.54 18.87 64.28
CA SER A 307 13.02 17.49 64.62
C SER A 307 12.38 16.14 64.15
N ALA A 308 13.27 15.25 63.68
CA ALA A 308 13.19 13.78 63.45
C ALA A 308 13.53 12.95 64.75
N PRO A 309 13.71 11.59 64.82
CA PRO A 309 13.75 10.52 63.78
C PRO A 309 13.19 9.07 64.12
N ALA A 310 13.10 8.25 63.04
CA ALA A 310 13.36 6.78 62.89
C ALA A 310 12.50 5.65 63.51
N LYS A 311 11.97 4.74 62.64
CA LYS A 311 12.39 3.30 62.51
C LYS A 311 11.68 2.53 61.35
N LYS A 312 12.50 2.07 60.39
CA LYS A 312 12.53 0.80 59.59
C LYS A 312 11.27 0.25 58.87
N GLU A 313 11.28 0.39 57.54
CA GLU A 313 11.05 -0.56 56.39
C GLU A 313 10.12 -1.80 56.51
N PRO A 314 9.47 -2.27 55.40
CA PRO A 314 9.95 -2.19 54.01
C PRO A 314 9.00 -1.57 52.97
N VAL A 315 9.65 -1.09 51.91
CA VAL A 315 9.12 -0.42 50.72
C VAL A 315 8.37 -1.43 49.83
N SER A 316 7.08 -1.17 49.57
CA SER A 316 6.39 -1.68 48.38
C SER A 316 6.38 -0.59 47.31
N TYR A 317 6.98 -0.85 46.16
CA TYR A 317 6.96 0.03 45.00
C TYR A 317 5.51 0.33 44.56
N PRO A 318 5.08 1.61 44.48
CA PRO A 318 3.87 1.96 43.74
C PRO A 318 4.17 1.80 42.25
N LYS A 319 3.35 1.00 41.58
CA LYS A 319 3.25 1.00 40.11
C LYS A 319 2.92 2.42 39.67
N THR A 320 3.75 2.97 38.80
CA THR A 320 3.49 4.21 38.08
C THR A 320 2.25 4.04 37.22
N ASP A 321 1.18 4.70 37.66
CA ASP A 321 0.01 5.03 36.86
C ASP A 321 0.43 5.91 35.67
N SER A 322 0.43 5.35 34.46
CA SER A 322 0.31 6.18 33.24
C SER A 322 -1.18 6.43 32.98
N LYS A 323 -1.73 7.40 33.71
CA LYS A 323 -3.01 8.04 33.38
C LYS A 323 -2.88 8.70 32.00
N ILE A 324 -3.67 8.24 31.03
CA ILE A 324 -4.04 9.09 29.91
C ILE A 324 -5.04 10.13 30.46
N LEU A 325 -4.68 11.39 30.31
CA LEU A 325 -5.42 12.57 30.71
C LEU A 325 -6.68 12.75 29.84
N SER A 326 -7.83 12.26 30.28
CA SER A 326 -9.11 12.89 29.92
C SER A 326 -9.32 14.09 30.85
N ILE A 327 -9.02 15.30 30.37
CA ILE A 327 -9.29 16.53 31.11
C ILE A 327 -10.78 16.86 30.94
N TYR A 328 -11.59 16.54 31.95
CA TYR A 328 -12.91 17.15 32.15
C TYR A 328 -12.87 17.96 33.44
N THR A 329 -12.74 19.28 33.31
CA THR A 329 -12.85 20.21 34.43
C THR A 329 -14.32 20.53 34.68
N LYS A 330 -14.89 19.96 35.75
CA LYS A 330 -16.24 20.27 36.22
C LYS A 330 -16.18 21.54 37.07
N GLN A 331 -16.55 22.70 36.52
CA GLN A 331 -16.83 23.91 37.32
C GLN A 331 -18.35 24.06 37.55
N LYS A 332 -18.70 24.46 38.77
CA LYS A 332 -20.08 24.66 39.27
C LYS A 332 -20.61 26.06 38.87
N ASN A 333 -21.71 26.09 38.10
CA ASN A 333 -22.83 27.07 38.00
C ASN A 333 -22.56 28.60 37.83
N PRO A 334 -23.54 29.39 37.30
CA PRO A 334 -24.19 29.31 35.99
C PRO A 334 -24.32 30.71 35.34
N GLU A 335 -23.72 30.97 34.17
CA GLU A 335 -24.04 32.19 33.41
C GLU A 335 -24.16 31.89 31.92
N SER A 336 -25.29 32.34 31.35
CA SER A 336 -25.58 32.44 29.92
C SER A 336 -25.46 31.13 29.13
N ALA A 337 -26.61 30.49 28.88
CA ALA A 337 -26.74 29.37 27.96
C ALA A 337 -26.17 29.73 26.58
N ILE A 338 -24.92 29.33 26.33
CA ILE A 338 -24.39 29.15 25.00
C ILE A 338 -25.25 28.04 24.38
N PRO A 339 -25.91 28.27 23.24
CA PRO A 339 -26.68 27.20 22.58
C PRO A 339 -25.73 26.03 22.35
N ALA A 340 -26.14 24.84 22.77
CA ALA A 340 -25.37 23.62 22.59
C ALA A 340 -24.88 23.55 21.12
N PRO A 341 -23.59 23.23 20.86
CA PRO A 341 -23.09 23.14 19.50
C PRO A 341 -23.98 22.15 18.74
N VAL A 342 -24.56 22.62 17.64
CA VAL A 342 -25.35 21.76 16.75
C VAL A 342 -24.48 20.56 16.39
N PRO A 343 -24.94 19.31 16.63
CA PRO A 343 -24.13 18.15 16.36
C PRO A 343 -23.75 18.16 14.87
N LEU A 344 -22.44 18.07 14.61
CA LEU A 344 -21.89 17.96 13.26
C LEU A 344 -22.46 16.69 12.64
N LYS A 345 -23.35 16.84 11.66
CA LYS A 345 -24.06 15.75 10.98
C LYS A 345 -23.87 15.88 9.47
N ARG A 346 -23.71 14.76 8.78
CA ARG A 346 -23.64 14.72 7.32
C ARG A 346 -24.33 13.48 6.76
N VAL A 347 -24.85 13.59 5.54
CA VAL A 347 -25.49 12.50 4.79
C VAL A 347 -24.48 11.95 3.77
N PRO A 348 -24.51 10.64 3.43
CA PRO A 348 -23.73 10.11 2.32
C PRO A 348 -23.99 10.86 1.00
N LYS A 349 -22.94 11.19 0.25
CA LYS A 349 -23.04 11.89 -1.04
C LYS A 349 -23.30 10.87 -2.14
N ILE A 350 -24.41 11.02 -2.86
CA ILE A 350 -24.68 10.24 -4.06
C ILE A 350 -24.41 11.10 -5.28
N TRP A 351 -23.44 10.69 -6.09
CA TRP A 351 -23.10 11.37 -7.33
C TRP A 351 -24.16 11.10 -8.40
N THR A 352 -24.56 12.13 -9.11
CA THR A 352 -25.50 12.05 -10.23
C THR A 352 -24.91 12.77 -11.43
N LEU A 353 -25.02 12.17 -12.61
CA LEU A 353 -24.70 12.86 -13.87
C LEU A 353 -25.99 13.18 -14.61
N SER A 354 -26.16 14.44 -14.98
CA SER A 354 -27.26 14.88 -15.81
C SER A 354 -27.00 14.55 -17.28
N GLN A 355 -28.04 14.59 -18.11
CA GLN A 355 -27.87 14.40 -19.55
C GLN A 355 -27.08 15.54 -20.21
N GLN A 356 -27.08 16.73 -19.60
CA GLN A 356 -26.25 17.85 -20.02
C GLN A 356 -24.78 17.52 -19.79
N ASP A 357 -24.40 17.04 -18.60
CA ASP A 357 -23.02 16.68 -18.26
C ASP A 357 -22.46 15.61 -19.21
N LEU A 358 -23.29 14.60 -19.54
CA LEU A 358 -22.95 13.56 -20.49
C LEU A 358 -22.72 14.08 -21.92
N SER A 359 -23.39 15.18 -22.29
CA SER A 359 -23.30 15.78 -23.62
C SER A 359 -22.18 16.83 -23.73
N SER A 360 -21.90 17.57 -22.66
CA SER A 360 -20.87 18.61 -22.61
C SER A 360 -19.47 18.03 -22.42
N THR A 361 -19.38 16.83 -21.85
CA THR A 361 -18.11 16.18 -21.55
C THR A 361 -17.98 14.92 -22.39
N HIS A 362 -16.84 14.77 -23.05
CA HIS A 362 -16.54 13.55 -23.78
C HIS A 362 -16.27 12.41 -22.80
N ILE A 363 -17.28 11.58 -22.52
CA ILE A 363 -17.16 10.38 -21.68
C ILE A 363 -17.21 9.14 -22.56
N VAL A 364 -16.19 8.29 -22.46
CA VAL A 364 -16.10 7.06 -23.23
C VAL A 364 -16.80 5.92 -22.49
N ASN A 365 -17.88 5.39 -23.05
CA ASN A 365 -18.55 4.20 -22.51
C ASN A 365 -17.85 2.92 -22.99
N LEU A 366 -17.10 2.28 -22.08
CA LEU A 366 -16.30 1.07 -22.34
C LEU A 366 -17.13 -0.16 -22.76
N GLU A 367 -18.43 -0.16 -22.55
CA GLU A 367 -19.31 -1.26 -22.98
C GLU A 367 -19.58 -1.25 -24.50
N THR A 368 -19.33 -0.10 -25.14
CA THR A 368 -19.69 0.13 -26.55
C THR A 368 -18.50 0.35 -27.45
N VAL A 369 -17.29 0.41 -26.88
CA VAL A 369 -16.08 0.70 -27.66
C VAL A 369 -15.53 -0.54 -28.35
N ASP A 370 -14.80 -0.31 -29.45
CA ASP A 370 -14.08 -1.36 -30.15
C ASP A 370 -12.85 -1.85 -29.35
N GLN A 371 -12.24 -2.94 -29.84
CA GLN A 371 -11.07 -3.55 -29.23
C GLN A 371 -9.87 -2.59 -29.15
N LEU A 372 -9.63 -1.78 -30.18
CA LEU A 372 -8.51 -0.84 -30.20
C LEU A 372 -8.64 0.19 -29.08
N ARG A 373 -9.85 0.69 -28.85
CA ARG A 373 -10.12 1.68 -27.81
C ARG A 373 -10.13 1.08 -26.42
N MET A 374 -10.51 -0.20 -26.26
CA MET A 374 -10.23 -0.94 -25.02
C MET A 374 -8.73 -1.07 -24.75
N GLU A 375 -7.92 -1.38 -25.76
CA GLU A 375 -6.46 -1.48 -25.61
C GLU A 375 -5.84 -0.13 -25.20
N LEU A 376 -6.31 0.98 -25.81
CA LEU A 376 -5.91 2.34 -25.42
C LEU A 376 -6.31 2.69 -23.99
N PHE A 377 -7.54 2.35 -23.58
CA PHE A 377 -7.98 2.52 -22.19
C PHE A 377 -7.07 1.79 -21.21
N LEU A 378 -6.73 0.53 -21.48
CA LEU A 378 -5.83 -0.25 -20.62
C LEU A 378 -4.42 0.36 -20.57
N PHE A 379 -3.93 0.92 -21.68
CA PHE A 379 -2.66 1.64 -21.74
C PHE A 379 -2.67 2.91 -20.87
N ASP A 380 -3.74 3.70 -20.94
CA ASP A 380 -3.89 4.93 -20.16
C ASP A 380 -4.12 4.63 -18.67
N LEU A 381 -4.83 3.54 -18.37
CA LEU A 381 -5.01 3.04 -17.01
C LEU A 381 -3.65 2.76 -16.37
N LEU A 382 -2.73 2.18 -17.12
CA LEU A 382 -1.39 1.87 -16.64
C LEU A 382 -0.52 3.08 -16.29
N GLN A 383 -0.85 4.25 -16.88
CA GLN A 383 -0.24 5.54 -16.57
C GLN A 383 -0.90 6.27 -15.40
N THR A 384 -1.97 5.71 -14.80
CA THR A 384 -2.79 6.39 -13.78
C THR A 384 -2.72 5.65 -12.44
N PRO A 385 -1.53 5.55 -11.77
CA PRO A 385 -1.29 4.67 -10.61
C PRO A 385 -2.33 4.80 -9.51
N MET A 386 -2.72 6.03 -9.23
CA MET A 386 -3.87 6.33 -8.40
C MET A 386 -5.03 6.63 -9.32
N LEU A 387 -6.10 5.84 -9.24
CA LEU A 387 -7.23 5.90 -10.15
C LEU A 387 -8.36 6.71 -9.49
N PRO A 388 -8.62 7.97 -9.90
CA PRO A 388 -9.82 8.68 -9.49
C PRO A 388 -11.05 7.95 -9.99
N SER A 389 -11.94 7.54 -9.09
CA SER A 389 -13.20 6.90 -9.47
C SER A 389 -14.30 7.14 -8.47
N GLU A 390 -15.53 7.14 -8.99
CA GLU A 390 -16.76 7.22 -8.22
C GLU A 390 -17.82 6.31 -8.83
N ILE A 391 -18.78 5.89 -8.01
CA ILE A 391 -20.04 5.33 -8.51
C ILE A 391 -21.01 6.49 -8.69
N VAL A 392 -21.50 6.67 -9.91
CA VAL A 392 -22.40 7.76 -10.29
C VAL A 392 -23.74 7.20 -10.76
N LYS A 393 -24.82 7.92 -10.47
CA LYS A 393 -26.16 7.57 -10.90
C LYS A 393 -26.50 8.26 -12.23
N ILE A 394 -26.84 7.47 -13.25
CA ILE A 394 -27.27 7.93 -14.57
C ILE A 394 -28.65 7.34 -14.84
N LYS A 395 -29.67 8.17 -15.02
CA LYS A 395 -31.05 7.73 -15.37
C LYS A 395 -31.58 6.57 -14.50
N LYS A 396 -31.27 6.59 -13.20
CA LYS A 396 -31.60 5.59 -12.15
C LYS A 396 -30.68 4.37 -12.05
N GLU A 397 -29.75 4.19 -12.96
CA GLU A 397 -28.75 3.12 -12.91
C GLU A 397 -27.44 3.62 -12.29
N TYR A 398 -26.62 2.68 -11.82
CA TYR A 398 -25.32 2.99 -11.23
C TYR A 398 -24.20 2.63 -12.22
N TRP A 399 -23.30 3.58 -12.39
CA TRP A 399 -22.20 3.52 -13.35
C TRP A 399 -20.89 3.77 -12.65
N PHE A 400 -19.87 3.02 -13.02
CA PHE A 400 -18.50 3.26 -12.58
C PHE A 400 -17.91 4.38 -13.44
N LEU A 401 -17.54 5.50 -12.84
CA LEU A 401 -16.91 6.62 -13.52
C LEU A 401 -15.44 6.69 -13.14
N MET A 402 -14.57 6.82 -14.13
CA MET A 402 -13.12 6.94 -13.96
C MET A 402 -12.59 8.15 -14.71
N TYR A 403 -11.57 8.79 -14.14
CA TYR A 403 -10.74 9.75 -14.85
C TYR A 403 -9.35 9.16 -15.04
N VAL A 404 -8.99 8.88 -16.29
CA VAL A 404 -7.76 8.17 -16.65
C VAL A 404 -7.02 8.99 -17.69
N LYS A 405 -5.83 9.47 -17.35
CA LYS A 405 -4.94 10.26 -18.22
C LYS A 405 -5.71 11.29 -19.09
N ASP A 406 -6.37 12.21 -18.40
CA ASP A 406 -7.12 13.31 -19.03
C ASP A 406 -8.36 12.93 -19.84
N GLN A 407 -8.86 11.71 -19.66
CA GLN A 407 -10.07 11.22 -20.32
C GLN A 407 -11.02 10.55 -19.33
N PHE A 408 -12.32 10.85 -19.46
CA PHE A 408 -13.36 10.18 -18.70
C PHE A 408 -13.77 8.86 -19.36
N TYR A 409 -13.89 7.82 -18.54
CA TYR A 409 -14.35 6.50 -18.93
C TYR A 409 -15.48 6.06 -18.00
N THR A 410 -16.45 5.34 -18.55
CA THR A 410 -17.55 4.79 -17.76
C THR A 410 -18.01 3.41 -18.24
N PHE A 411 -18.62 2.66 -17.34
CA PHE A 411 -19.33 1.42 -17.64
C PHE A 411 -20.37 1.11 -16.55
N HIS A 412 -21.32 0.21 -16.82
CA HIS A 412 -22.37 -0.12 -15.87
C HIS A 412 -21.77 -0.81 -14.64
N ALA A 413 -22.17 -0.41 -13.43
CA ALA A 413 -21.53 -0.89 -12.19
C ALA A 413 -21.74 -2.40 -11.94
N ASP A 414 -22.72 -3.04 -12.60
CA ASP A 414 -22.92 -4.49 -12.56
C ASP A 414 -22.14 -5.26 -13.64
N ASN A 415 -21.37 -4.58 -14.49
CA ASN A 415 -20.60 -5.25 -15.54
C ASN A 415 -19.31 -5.88 -14.97
N PHE A 416 -19.43 -7.13 -14.52
CA PHE A 416 -18.30 -7.87 -13.97
C PHE A 416 -17.16 -8.08 -14.96
N VAL A 417 -17.47 -8.24 -16.26
CA VAL A 417 -16.45 -8.47 -17.30
C VAL A 417 -15.49 -7.28 -17.40
N LEU A 418 -16.01 -6.05 -17.39
CA LEU A 418 -15.17 -4.85 -17.37
C LEU A 418 -14.40 -4.70 -16.06
N PHE A 419 -15.02 -5.07 -14.93
CA PHE A 419 -14.26 -5.21 -13.68
C PHE A 419 -13.12 -6.22 -13.81
N GLN A 420 -13.26 -7.36 -14.48
CA GLN A 420 -12.15 -8.31 -14.67
C GLN A 420 -10.98 -7.73 -15.48
N HIS A 421 -11.22 -6.79 -16.39
CA HIS A 421 -10.17 -6.10 -17.12
C HIS A 421 -9.40 -5.11 -16.21
N ILE A 422 -10.09 -4.45 -15.29
CA ILE A 422 -9.53 -3.43 -14.40
C ILE A 422 -9.01 -4.03 -13.09
N LEU A 423 -9.58 -5.12 -12.58
CA LEU A 423 -9.20 -5.82 -11.35
C LEU A 423 -7.70 -6.11 -11.25
N PRO A 424 -7.03 -6.58 -12.32
CA PRO A 424 -5.58 -6.61 -12.48
C PRO A 424 -4.82 -5.40 -11.97
N TYR A 425 -5.39 -4.24 -12.19
CA TYR A 425 -4.80 -2.95 -11.93
C TYR A 425 -4.92 -2.53 -10.47
N ILE A 426 -6.07 -2.84 -9.85
CA ILE A 426 -6.48 -2.29 -8.55
C ILE A 426 -6.40 -3.30 -7.39
N SER A 427 -6.20 -4.59 -7.69
CA SER A 427 -6.19 -5.64 -6.66
C SER A 427 -4.81 -5.87 -6.08
N ARG A 428 -4.73 -6.01 -4.75
CA ARG A 428 -3.53 -6.44 -4.00
C ARG A 428 -2.29 -5.57 -4.25
N SER A 429 -2.46 -4.36 -4.76
CA SER A 429 -1.35 -3.41 -4.89
C SER A 429 -1.29 -2.49 -3.68
N LYS A 430 -0.09 -2.33 -3.12
CA LYS A 430 0.18 -1.30 -2.09
C LYS A 430 0.27 0.09 -2.69
N VAL A 431 0.59 0.15 -3.97
CA VAL A 431 0.86 1.36 -4.72
C VAL A 431 -0.39 1.83 -5.46
N ARG A 432 -1.06 0.94 -6.20
CA ARG A 432 -2.23 1.32 -6.99
C ARG A 432 -3.47 1.33 -6.12
N LYS A 433 -4.19 2.43 -6.14
CA LYS A 433 -5.37 2.65 -5.31
C LYS A 433 -6.46 3.31 -6.12
N ILE A 434 -7.70 2.98 -5.83
CA ILE A 434 -8.82 3.83 -6.23
C ILE A 434 -8.84 5.02 -5.27
N ILE A 435 -8.85 6.24 -5.80
CA ILE A 435 -9.14 7.44 -5.02
C ILE A 435 -10.62 7.75 -5.23
N CYS A 436 -11.37 7.80 -4.14
CA CYS A 436 -12.76 8.25 -4.15
C CYS A 436 -12.98 9.27 -3.01
N TYR A 437 -14.00 10.10 -3.13
CA TYR A 437 -14.51 10.90 -2.02
C TYR A 437 -15.52 10.10 -1.18
N GLU A 438 -16.49 9.41 -1.80
CA GLU A 438 -17.52 8.63 -1.10
C GLU A 438 -17.35 7.11 -1.34
N PRO A 439 -16.88 6.34 -0.34
CA PRO A 439 -16.52 4.93 -0.56
C PRO A 439 -17.69 3.93 -0.55
N TYR A 440 -18.85 4.25 0.01
CA TYR A 440 -19.84 3.22 0.35
C TYR A 440 -20.41 2.47 -0.86
N LEU A 441 -20.82 3.20 -1.92
CA LEU A 441 -21.30 2.56 -3.15
C LEU A 441 -20.19 1.80 -3.87
N LEU A 442 -18.96 2.33 -3.85
CA LEU A 442 -17.82 1.65 -4.43
C LEU A 442 -17.59 0.30 -3.75
N TYR A 443 -17.56 0.28 -2.42
CA TYR A 443 -17.49 -0.98 -1.66
C TYR A 443 -18.68 -1.89 -1.97
N TYR A 444 -19.91 -1.38 -2.05
CA TYR A 444 -21.10 -2.18 -2.37
C TYR A 444 -20.94 -2.97 -3.67
N PHE A 445 -20.58 -2.30 -4.76
CA PHE A 445 -20.41 -2.96 -6.05
C PHE A 445 -19.19 -3.90 -6.05
N LEU A 446 -18.11 -3.56 -5.34
CA LEU A 446 -16.98 -4.48 -5.17
C LEU A 446 -17.37 -5.74 -4.39
N PHE A 447 -18.14 -5.62 -3.29
CA PHE A 447 -18.67 -6.76 -2.54
C PHE A 447 -19.60 -7.63 -3.40
N LYS A 448 -20.50 -7.00 -4.18
CA LYS A 448 -21.42 -7.68 -5.09
C LYS A 448 -20.67 -8.56 -6.12
N HIS A 449 -19.48 -8.11 -6.55
CA HIS A 449 -18.62 -8.83 -7.49
C HIS A 449 -17.57 -9.74 -6.84
N ASN A 450 -17.64 -9.95 -5.52
CA ASN A 450 -16.65 -10.71 -4.73
C ASN A 450 -15.20 -10.14 -4.81
N LEU A 451 -15.06 -8.82 -4.97
CA LEU A 451 -13.80 -8.11 -5.15
C LEU A 451 -13.32 -7.48 -3.84
N TYR A 452 -12.76 -8.29 -2.94
CA TYR A 452 -12.43 -7.84 -1.59
C TYR A 452 -11.07 -7.18 -1.45
N HIS A 453 -10.13 -7.44 -2.37
CA HIS A 453 -8.72 -7.06 -2.23
C HIS A 453 -8.35 -5.76 -2.95
N VAL A 454 -9.30 -4.86 -3.13
CA VAL A 454 -9.07 -3.57 -3.79
C VAL A 454 -8.65 -2.52 -2.76
N SER A 455 -7.57 -1.82 -3.04
CA SER A 455 -7.06 -0.74 -2.19
C SER A 455 -7.80 0.57 -2.51
N ILE A 456 -8.50 1.13 -1.54
CA ILE A 456 -9.28 2.38 -1.69
C ILE A 456 -8.71 3.44 -0.75
N PHE A 457 -8.40 4.61 -1.31
CA PHE A 457 -8.09 5.81 -0.57
C PHE A 457 -9.29 6.76 -0.59
N THR A 458 -9.84 7.03 0.59
CA THR A 458 -11.06 7.83 0.74
C THR A 458 -10.68 9.26 1.14
N LEU A 459 -10.87 10.24 0.25
CA LEU A 459 -10.52 11.63 0.51
C LEU A 459 -11.26 12.18 1.74
N ARG A 460 -12.54 11.85 1.88
CA ARG A 460 -13.40 12.31 2.98
C ARG A 460 -12.95 11.79 4.35
N LEU A 461 -12.81 10.48 4.53
CA LEU A 461 -12.44 9.92 5.84
C LEU A 461 -11.03 10.32 6.27
N VAL A 462 -10.12 10.48 5.30
CA VAL A 462 -8.76 10.97 5.58
C VAL A 462 -8.80 12.44 5.99
N ALA A 463 -9.58 13.27 5.29
CA ALA A 463 -9.76 14.67 5.66
C ALA A 463 -10.35 14.83 7.08
N ASP A 464 -11.29 13.97 7.49
CA ASP A 464 -11.89 14.01 8.82
C ASP A 464 -10.88 13.81 9.96
N VAL A 465 -9.77 13.12 9.68
CA VAL A 465 -8.72 12.83 10.67
C VAL A 465 -7.58 13.84 10.57
N CYS A 466 -7.21 14.22 9.35
CA CYS A 466 -6.07 15.11 9.10
C CYS A 466 -6.39 16.60 9.26
N LEU A 467 -7.66 16.99 9.29
CA LEU A 467 -8.08 18.38 9.41
C LEU A 467 -8.72 18.64 10.78
N PRO A 468 -8.71 19.91 11.25
CA PRO A 468 -9.38 20.28 12.50
C PRO A 468 -10.86 19.88 12.52
N LEU A 469 -11.39 19.54 13.70
CA LEU A 469 -12.78 19.07 13.87
C LEU A 469 -13.85 20.04 13.32
N HIS A 470 -13.60 21.35 13.30
CA HIS A 470 -14.51 22.33 12.69
C HIS A 470 -14.65 22.17 11.16
N ASN A 471 -13.73 21.42 10.53
CA ASN A 471 -13.78 21.01 9.12
C ASN A 471 -14.33 19.59 8.94
N TRP A 472 -14.90 18.98 9.99
CA TRP A 472 -15.52 17.68 9.83
C TRP A 472 -16.76 17.79 8.93
N GLY A 473 -16.93 16.84 8.02
CA GLY A 473 -18.07 16.85 7.11
C GLY A 473 -18.01 17.92 6.02
N ILE A 474 -16.83 18.51 5.78
CA ILE A 474 -16.63 19.43 4.65
C ILE A 474 -17.01 18.78 3.33
N SER A 475 -17.72 19.55 2.50
CA SER A 475 -18.02 19.17 1.13
C SER A 475 -16.73 19.05 0.32
N ILE A 476 -16.74 18.28 -0.77
CA ILE A 476 -15.55 18.13 -1.61
C ILE A 476 -15.11 19.47 -2.22
N GLU A 477 -16.04 20.35 -2.57
CA GLU A 477 -15.74 21.68 -3.10
C GLU A 477 -14.99 22.52 -2.05
N THR A 478 -15.43 22.44 -0.80
CA THR A 478 -14.77 23.09 0.34
C THR A 478 -13.41 22.47 0.63
N LEU A 479 -13.28 21.14 0.52
CA LEU A 479 -12.02 20.42 0.66
C LEU A 479 -11.02 20.86 -0.41
N LEU A 480 -11.44 20.95 -1.67
CA LEU A 480 -10.63 21.40 -2.80
C LEU A 480 -10.20 22.85 -2.65
N LYS A 481 -11.11 23.74 -2.25
CA LYS A 481 -10.79 25.14 -1.95
C LYS A 481 -9.78 25.26 -0.80
N THR A 482 -9.98 24.49 0.26
CA THR A 482 -9.13 24.53 1.47
C THR A 482 -7.73 23.99 1.20
N LEU A 483 -7.61 22.89 0.44
CA LEU A 483 -6.33 22.21 0.24
C LEU A 483 -5.56 22.67 -1.00
N LEU A 484 -6.28 23.01 -2.08
CA LEU A 484 -5.69 23.28 -3.39
C LEU A 484 -5.95 24.70 -3.90
N HIS A 485 -6.77 25.50 -3.20
CA HIS A 485 -7.22 26.83 -3.65
C HIS A 485 -7.95 26.79 -5.01
N ILE A 486 -8.54 25.65 -5.35
CA ILE A 486 -9.32 25.46 -6.58
C ILE A 486 -10.78 25.75 -6.27
N HIS A 487 -11.41 26.55 -7.13
CA HIS A 487 -12.85 26.76 -7.16
C HIS A 487 -13.44 25.92 -8.29
N VAL A 488 -14.26 24.93 -7.91
CA VAL A 488 -14.95 24.04 -8.85
C VAL A 488 -16.45 24.07 -8.57
N ASN A 489 -17.23 23.82 -9.62
CA ASN A 489 -18.68 23.74 -9.57
C ASN A 489 -19.14 22.31 -9.22
N GLU A 490 -20.45 22.15 -8.99
CA GLU A 490 -21.05 20.91 -8.47
C GLU A 490 -20.95 19.63 -9.33
N PRO A 491 -20.81 19.60 -10.68
CA PRO A 491 -20.81 18.31 -11.35
C PRO A 491 -19.52 17.57 -11.04
N ILE A 492 -19.64 16.27 -10.74
CA ILE A 492 -18.49 15.39 -10.44
C ILE A 492 -17.40 15.42 -11.52
N ILE A 493 -17.76 15.76 -12.76
CA ILE A 493 -16.83 15.92 -13.87
C ILE A 493 -15.81 17.04 -13.62
N ASP A 494 -16.20 18.14 -12.98
CA ASP A 494 -15.26 19.24 -12.67
C ASP A 494 -14.37 18.90 -11.47
N ILE A 495 -14.82 17.97 -10.62
CA ILE A 495 -14.23 17.65 -9.34
C ILE A 495 -13.27 16.45 -9.44
N LEU A 496 -13.65 15.39 -10.16
CA LEU A 496 -12.92 14.13 -10.26
C LEU A 496 -11.46 14.29 -10.75
N PRO A 497 -11.14 15.19 -11.72
CA PRO A 497 -9.75 15.43 -12.14
C PRO A 497 -8.84 15.93 -11.01
N ALA A 498 -9.40 16.63 -10.01
CA ALA A 498 -8.62 17.18 -8.90
C ALA A 498 -8.28 16.13 -7.82
N TYR A 499 -8.91 14.94 -7.84
CA TYR A 499 -8.76 13.94 -6.78
C TYR A 499 -7.31 13.52 -6.53
N TYR A 500 -6.50 13.38 -7.58
CA TYR A 500 -5.09 13.02 -7.42
C TYR A 500 -4.29 14.10 -6.67
N GLN A 501 -4.54 15.37 -6.99
CA GLN A 501 -3.90 16.48 -6.29
C GLN A 501 -4.36 16.56 -4.83
N THR A 502 -5.66 16.34 -4.57
CA THR A 502 -6.21 16.27 -3.20
C THR A 502 -5.59 15.14 -2.40
N TYR A 503 -5.47 13.96 -3.01
CA TYR A 503 -4.78 12.82 -2.43
C TYR A 503 -3.37 13.21 -2.02
N ARG A 504 -2.57 13.81 -2.91
CA ARG A 504 -1.19 14.22 -2.61
C ARG A 504 -1.10 15.23 -1.46
N ALA A 505 -2.07 16.13 -1.32
CA ALA A 505 -2.13 17.08 -0.21
C ALA A 505 -2.46 16.39 1.12
N LEU A 506 -3.42 15.46 1.12
CA LEU A 506 -3.81 14.69 2.31
C LEU A 506 -2.76 13.65 2.73
N ASP A 507 -2.12 12.98 1.78
CA ASP A 507 -1.07 11.98 2.00
C ASP A 507 0.12 12.58 2.78
N LYS A 508 0.49 13.81 2.46
CA LYS A 508 1.50 14.56 3.24
C LYS A 508 1.06 14.85 4.68
N LYS A 509 -0.22 15.17 4.89
CA LYS A 509 -0.76 15.40 6.24
C LYS A 509 -0.83 14.10 7.04
N LEU A 510 -1.09 12.97 6.39
CA LEU A 510 -1.07 11.65 7.02
C LEU A 510 0.31 11.28 7.59
N GLU A 511 1.41 11.83 7.05
CA GLU A 511 2.74 11.60 7.63
C GLU A 511 2.93 12.31 8.99
N THR A 512 2.05 13.26 9.33
CA THR A 512 2.17 14.10 10.53
C THR A 512 1.18 13.73 11.65
N ILE A 513 0.24 12.82 11.39
CA ILE A 513 -0.75 12.41 12.40
C ILE A 513 -0.16 11.42 13.41
N ASP A 514 -0.65 11.47 14.65
CA ASP A 514 -0.20 10.58 15.72
C ASP A 514 -0.80 9.16 15.62
N THR A 515 -0.38 8.25 16.51
CA THR A 515 -0.85 6.87 16.52
C THR A 515 -2.34 6.74 16.84
N VAL A 516 -2.91 7.66 17.65
CA VAL A 516 -4.33 7.65 17.99
C VAL A 516 -5.17 8.02 16.78
N GLN A 517 -4.76 9.05 16.04
CA GLN A 517 -5.38 9.46 14.79
C GLN A 517 -5.29 8.37 13.72
N GLN A 518 -4.15 7.67 13.63
CA GLN A 518 -4.00 6.53 12.72
C GLN A 518 -4.99 5.40 13.05
N ASP A 519 -5.17 5.08 14.33
CA ASP A 519 -6.16 4.08 14.77
C ASP A 519 -7.60 4.52 14.46
N ILE A 520 -7.94 5.79 14.68
CA ILE A 520 -9.25 6.36 14.33
C ILE A 520 -9.51 6.25 12.82
N LEU A 521 -8.52 6.59 11.98
CA LEU A 521 -8.65 6.48 10.53
C LEU A 521 -8.88 5.02 10.12
N LEU A 522 -8.10 4.10 10.68
CA LEU A 522 -8.22 2.67 10.41
C LEU A 522 -9.61 2.15 10.80
N HIS A 523 -10.12 2.58 11.95
CA HIS A 523 -11.47 2.26 12.43
C HIS A 523 -12.54 2.74 11.45
N LYS A 524 -12.47 4.00 11.02
CA LYS A 524 -13.41 4.58 10.04
C LYS A 524 -13.37 3.83 8.70
N ILE A 525 -12.18 3.48 8.20
CA ILE A 525 -12.04 2.72 6.93
C ILE A 525 -12.69 1.34 7.03
N TYR A 526 -12.44 0.60 8.13
CA TYR A 526 -13.05 -0.73 8.30
C TYR A 526 -14.56 -0.66 8.42
N LEU A 527 -15.09 0.28 9.21
CA LEU A 527 -16.53 0.47 9.32
C LEU A 527 -17.14 0.85 7.96
N ALA A 528 -16.52 1.77 7.21
CA ALA A 528 -17.01 2.14 5.88
C ALA A 528 -17.04 0.95 4.92
N ARG A 529 -16.06 0.04 5.02
CA ARG A 529 -16.03 -1.20 4.25
C ARG A 529 -17.17 -2.14 4.64
N ALA A 530 -17.45 -2.31 5.94
CA ALA A 530 -18.57 -3.12 6.41
C ALA A 530 -19.92 -2.56 5.97
N ILE A 531 -20.09 -1.24 6.12
CA ILE A 531 -21.25 -0.49 5.64
C ILE A 531 -21.44 -0.71 4.13
N GLY A 532 -20.36 -0.62 3.36
CA GLY A 532 -20.35 -0.86 1.93
C GLY A 532 -21.00 -2.19 1.53
N LYS A 533 -20.76 -3.28 2.27
CA LYS A 533 -21.35 -4.61 1.97
C LYS A 533 -22.89 -4.60 1.90
N PHE A 534 -23.56 -3.69 2.61
CA PHE A 534 -25.02 -3.60 2.65
C PHE A 534 -25.57 -2.21 2.34
N PHE A 535 -24.74 -1.33 1.75
CA PHE A 535 -25.10 0.08 1.61
C PHE A 535 -26.41 0.29 0.85
N ILE A 536 -26.69 -0.58 -0.14
CA ILE A 536 -28.04 -0.76 -0.70
C ILE A 536 -28.69 -1.94 0.05
N PRO A 537 -29.57 -1.68 1.03
CA PRO A 537 -30.06 -2.71 1.97
C PRO A 537 -31.08 -3.67 1.36
N SER A 538 -31.54 -3.43 0.13
CA SER A 538 -32.63 -4.17 -0.53
C SER A 538 -32.40 -5.68 -0.62
N ASN A 539 -31.15 -6.15 -0.52
CA ASN A 539 -30.79 -7.57 -0.48
C ASN A 539 -31.08 -8.24 0.87
N TYR A 540 -31.32 -7.45 1.93
CA TYR A 540 -31.52 -7.93 3.30
C TYR A 540 -32.90 -7.55 3.83
N TYR A 541 -33.41 -6.35 3.54
CA TYR A 541 -34.75 -5.93 3.95
C TYR A 541 -35.31 -4.87 2.99
N ALA A 542 -36.63 -4.71 2.98
CA ALA A 542 -37.27 -3.68 2.18
C ALA A 542 -36.94 -2.30 2.77
N ALA A 543 -36.26 -1.46 1.99
CA ALA A 543 -35.91 -0.09 2.39
C ALA A 543 -35.87 0.84 1.18
N GLU A 544 -36.39 2.05 1.38
CA GLU A 544 -36.35 3.14 0.40
C GLU A 544 -35.06 3.97 0.51
N ASN A 545 -34.42 3.91 1.68
CA ASN A 545 -33.19 4.63 2.00
C ASN A 545 -31.97 3.70 1.92
N TYR A 546 -30.78 4.29 1.84
CA TYR A 546 -29.52 3.57 1.99
C TYR A 546 -29.33 3.06 3.42
N ALA A 547 -28.29 2.26 3.66
CA ALA A 547 -27.96 1.70 4.98
C ALA A 547 -27.80 2.75 6.11
N ILE A 548 -27.46 3.99 5.76
CA ILE A 548 -27.16 5.06 6.72
C ILE A 548 -27.91 6.32 6.31
N LEU A 549 -28.58 6.93 7.30
CA LEU A 549 -29.23 8.22 7.18
C LEU A 549 -28.23 9.36 7.40
N GLU A 550 -27.49 9.29 8.51
CA GLU A 550 -26.59 10.34 8.97
C GLU A 550 -25.32 9.74 9.56
N GLU A 551 -24.23 10.47 9.42
CA GLU A 551 -22.97 10.22 10.12
C GLU A 551 -22.69 11.43 11.04
N THR A 552 -22.03 11.17 12.15
CA THR A 552 -21.42 12.17 13.04
C THR A 552 -19.92 11.85 13.20
N PRO A 553 -19.10 12.73 13.82
CA PRO A 553 -17.69 12.42 14.05
C PRO A 553 -17.46 11.06 14.72
N GLU A 554 -18.38 10.68 15.61
CA GLU A 554 -18.27 9.55 16.52
C GLU A 554 -19.16 8.36 16.11
N ASP A 555 -20.26 8.56 15.37
CA ASP A 555 -21.27 7.53 15.17
C ASP A 555 -21.99 7.55 13.81
N TYR A 556 -22.77 6.50 13.57
CA TYR A 556 -23.61 6.33 12.38
C TYR A 556 -25.07 6.10 12.78
N VAL A 557 -25.98 6.78 12.09
CA VAL A 557 -27.42 6.54 12.19
C VAL A 557 -27.82 5.56 11.10
N PHE A 558 -27.91 4.29 11.45
CA PHE A 558 -28.33 3.21 10.56
C PHE A 558 -29.84 3.23 10.31
N THR A 559 -30.25 2.84 9.10
CA THR A 559 -31.67 2.68 8.77
C THR A 559 -32.30 1.44 9.37
N TYR A 560 -31.51 0.39 9.64
CA TYR A 560 -32.00 -0.81 10.31
C TYR A 560 -32.11 -0.60 11.82
N ASP A 561 -33.32 -0.66 12.35
CA ASP A 561 -33.60 -0.54 13.79
C ASP A 561 -34.06 -1.86 14.44
N GLY A 562 -34.28 -2.90 13.62
CA GLY A 562 -34.76 -4.22 14.05
C GLY A 562 -36.26 -4.41 13.89
N THR A 563 -37.00 -3.40 13.41
CA THR A 563 -38.44 -3.54 13.12
C THR A 563 -38.69 -4.05 11.71
N GLN A 564 -37.73 -3.85 10.79
CA GLN A 564 -37.87 -4.25 9.39
C GLN A 564 -37.78 -5.77 9.24
N LYS A 565 -38.67 -6.34 8.42
CA LYS A 565 -38.63 -7.77 8.10
C LYS A 565 -37.41 -8.09 7.22
N ILE A 566 -36.59 -9.03 7.68
CA ILE A 566 -35.45 -9.54 6.92
C ILE A 566 -35.94 -10.51 5.83
N GLN A 567 -35.30 -10.45 4.67
CA GLN A 567 -35.55 -11.32 3.52
C GLN A 567 -34.77 -12.63 3.66
N ALA A 568 -35.43 -13.74 3.29
CA ALA A 568 -34.76 -15.04 3.19
C ALA A 568 -33.61 -14.99 2.15
N PRO A 569 -32.50 -15.73 2.37
CA PRO A 569 -32.30 -16.73 3.41
C PRO A 569 -31.81 -16.15 4.75
N TYR A 570 -31.72 -14.84 4.90
CA TYR A 570 -31.20 -14.23 6.11
C TYR A 570 -32.25 -14.12 7.23
N TYR A 571 -31.77 -13.99 8.45
CA TYR A 571 -32.49 -13.42 9.59
C TYR A 571 -31.53 -12.49 10.34
N SER A 572 -32.04 -11.70 11.29
CA SER A 572 -31.18 -10.79 12.05
C SER A 572 -31.03 -11.20 13.51
N ILE A 573 -29.83 -10.97 14.01
CA ILE A 573 -29.44 -11.26 15.38
C ILE A 573 -28.74 -10.05 15.97
N ARG A 574 -29.13 -9.68 17.19
CA ARG A 574 -28.53 -8.58 17.93
C ARG A 574 -27.85 -9.13 19.16
N TYR A 575 -26.57 -8.83 19.28
CA TYR A 575 -25.81 -9.03 20.50
C TYR A 575 -25.75 -7.72 21.27
N ILE A 576 -26.16 -7.76 22.53
CA ILE A 576 -26.06 -6.66 23.48
C ILE A 576 -25.02 -7.04 24.52
N PHE A 577 -24.04 -6.17 24.70
CA PHE A 577 -22.92 -6.40 25.62
C PHE A 577 -23.10 -5.54 26.86
N SER A 578 -22.99 -6.15 28.03
CA SER A 578 -23.00 -5.43 29.31
C SER A 578 -21.90 -5.95 30.24
N TRP A 579 -21.33 -5.06 31.04
CA TRP A 579 -20.28 -5.39 32.01
C TRP A 579 -20.37 -4.47 33.22
N ASN A 580 -19.79 -4.89 34.35
CA ASN A 580 -19.82 -4.10 35.58
C ASN A 580 -18.71 -3.04 35.59
N ALA A 581 -18.79 -2.08 34.67
CA ALA A 581 -17.90 -0.92 34.60
C ALA A 581 -18.70 0.36 34.35
N LYS A 582 -18.10 1.50 34.68
CA LYS A 582 -18.70 2.83 34.40
C LYS A 582 -18.65 3.20 32.91
N GLU A 583 -17.72 2.61 32.19
CA GLU A 583 -17.55 2.81 30.75
C GLU A 583 -18.44 1.85 29.97
N LEU A 584 -18.86 2.23 28.77
CA LEU A 584 -19.61 1.35 27.88
C LEU A 584 -18.69 0.32 27.24
N PHE A 585 -19.23 -0.87 26.93
CA PHE A 585 -18.47 -1.90 26.22
C PHE A 585 -18.15 -1.41 24.78
N PRO A 586 -16.91 -1.54 24.27
CA PRO A 586 -16.53 -0.98 22.97
C PRO A 586 -16.96 -1.87 21.79
N ALA A 587 -18.26 -1.94 21.51
CA ALA A 587 -18.80 -2.78 20.43
C ALA A 587 -18.25 -2.43 19.04
N LYS A 588 -17.91 -1.16 18.79
CA LYS A 588 -17.26 -0.72 17.53
C LYS A 588 -15.91 -1.40 17.30
N SER A 589 -15.09 -1.50 18.34
CA SER A 589 -13.79 -2.19 18.27
C SER A 589 -13.96 -3.67 17.96
N LEU A 590 -15.01 -4.29 18.52
CA LEU A 590 -15.37 -5.68 18.23
C LEU A 590 -15.85 -5.86 16.77
N ALA A 591 -16.69 -4.95 16.26
CA ALA A 591 -17.10 -4.94 14.86
C ALA A 591 -15.88 -4.86 13.92
N ILE A 592 -14.93 -3.97 14.23
CA ILE A 592 -13.68 -3.81 13.48
C ILE A 592 -12.84 -5.09 13.50
N TRP A 593 -12.81 -5.80 14.63
CA TRP A 593 -12.14 -7.09 14.72
C TRP A 593 -12.72 -8.10 13.72
N PHE A 594 -14.05 -8.22 13.64
CA PHE A 594 -14.69 -9.13 12.67
C PHE A 594 -14.37 -8.76 11.22
N ILE A 595 -14.34 -7.46 10.90
CA ILE A 595 -14.03 -6.96 9.57
C ILE A 595 -12.57 -7.24 9.21
N LYS A 596 -11.63 -6.98 10.13
CA LYS A 596 -10.20 -7.21 9.94
C LYS A 596 -9.88 -8.69 9.73
N ASN A 597 -10.63 -9.57 10.39
CA ASN A 597 -10.51 -11.02 10.22
C ASN A 597 -11.34 -11.57 9.04
N ARG A 598 -11.83 -10.69 8.14
CA ARG A 598 -12.49 -11.04 6.88
C ARG A 598 -13.77 -11.86 7.04
N LEU A 599 -14.42 -11.78 8.20
CA LEU A 599 -15.68 -12.50 8.46
C LEU A 599 -16.74 -12.19 7.39
N LEU A 600 -16.82 -10.91 7.03
CA LEU A 600 -17.75 -10.40 6.01
C LEU A 600 -17.42 -10.86 4.58
N GLU A 601 -16.21 -11.36 4.33
CA GLU A 601 -15.76 -11.78 2.99
C GLU A 601 -15.91 -13.28 2.79
N THR A 602 -15.77 -14.07 3.87
CA THR A 602 -15.74 -15.54 3.81
C THR A 602 -17.03 -16.19 4.26
N HIS A 603 -17.88 -15.48 5.01
CA HIS A 603 -19.14 -16.00 5.55
C HIS A 603 -20.34 -15.20 5.06
N GLN A 604 -21.51 -15.85 5.10
CA GLN A 604 -22.80 -15.20 4.84
C GLN A 604 -23.28 -14.37 6.04
N ILE A 605 -22.40 -13.52 6.56
CA ILE A 605 -22.60 -12.66 7.72
C ILE A 605 -22.40 -11.21 7.30
N THR A 606 -23.31 -10.33 7.70
CA THR A 606 -23.24 -8.89 7.41
C THR A 606 -23.62 -8.09 8.65
N ILE A 607 -22.88 -7.02 8.96
CA ILE A 607 -23.23 -6.12 10.07
C ILE A 607 -24.29 -5.15 9.58
N LEU A 608 -25.49 -5.16 10.16
CA LEU A 608 -26.59 -4.24 9.80
C LEU A 608 -26.55 -2.93 10.57
N ALA A 609 -26.10 -2.97 11.81
CA ALA A 609 -25.98 -1.80 12.67
C ALA A 609 -24.94 -2.03 13.78
N VAL A 610 -24.22 -0.97 14.14
CA VAL A 610 -23.33 -0.93 15.30
C VAL A 610 -23.72 0.27 16.14
N LYS A 611 -24.06 0.05 17.41
CA LYS A 611 -24.21 1.14 18.40
C LYS A 611 -23.19 0.94 19.52
N GLU A 612 -23.18 1.84 20.50
CA GLU A 612 -22.18 1.85 21.57
C GLU A 612 -21.94 0.48 22.21
N ASN A 613 -23.00 -0.24 22.61
CA ASN A 613 -22.91 -1.52 23.32
C ASN A 613 -23.54 -2.71 22.57
N GLN A 614 -23.86 -2.56 21.28
CA GLN A 614 -24.56 -3.61 20.54
C GLN A 614 -24.11 -3.70 19.09
N ILE A 615 -24.14 -4.92 18.56
CA ILE A 615 -23.91 -5.20 17.14
C ILE A 615 -25.09 -6.03 16.64
N THR A 616 -25.68 -5.60 15.53
CA THR A 616 -26.75 -6.33 14.85
C THR A 616 -26.22 -6.90 13.55
N PHE A 617 -26.41 -8.19 13.32
CA PHE A 617 -25.99 -8.90 12.12
C PHE A 617 -27.20 -9.39 11.32
N ALA A 618 -27.04 -9.51 10.01
CA ALA A 618 -27.81 -10.41 9.15
C ALA A 618 -26.97 -11.67 8.91
N ILE A 619 -27.57 -12.83 9.11
CA ILE A 619 -26.92 -14.14 8.95
C ILE A 619 -27.83 -15.14 8.26
N ALA A 620 -27.23 -16.09 7.55
CA ALA A 620 -27.91 -17.30 7.11
C ALA A 620 -27.95 -18.33 8.25
N ASP A 621 -28.91 -19.27 8.19
CA ASP A 621 -29.15 -20.27 9.24
C ASP A 621 -27.91 -21.15 9.51
N GLU A 622 -27.11 -21.42 8.47
CA GLU A 622 -25.89 -22.23 8.58
C GLU A 622 -24.74 -21.53 9.32
N GLU A 623 -24.77 -20.20 9.40
CA GLU A 623 -23.69 -19.39 9.99
C GLU A 623 -23.92 -19.11 11.48
N TYR A 624 -25.09 -19.46 12.02
CA TYR A 624 -25.49 -19.13 13.39
C TYR A 624 -24.52 -19.66 14.45
N SER A 625 -24.30 -20.98 14.45
CA SER A 625 -23.41 -21.62 15.45
C SER A 625 -21.99 -21.08 15.37
N PHE A 626 -21.53 -20.77 14.16
CA PHE A 626 -20.23 -20.19 13.93
C PHE A 626 -20.15 -18.75 14.48
N LEU A 627 -21.17 -17.91 14.23
CA LEU A 627 -21.22 -16.54 14.76
C LEU A 627 -21.25 -16.53 16.29
N CYS A 628 -22.08 -17.37 16.93
CA CYS A 628 -22.10 -17.46 18.40
C CYS A 628 -20.74 -17.89 18.97
N SER A 629 -20.09 -18.87 18.34
CA SER A 629 -18.77 -19.33 18.77
C SER A 629 -17.71 -18.24 18.65
N ILE A 630 -17.66 -17.53 17.52
CA ILE A 630 -16.63 -16.51 17.29
C ILE A 630 -16.85 -15.29 18.19
N VAL A 631 -18.11 -14.87 18.40
CA VAL A 631 -18.43 -13.76 19.34
C VAL A 631 -17.95 -14.10 20.75
N ASN A 632 -18.28 -15.29 21.25
CA ASN A 632 -17.82 -15.75 22.56
C ASN A 632 -16.29 -15.82 22.67
N GLN A 633 -15.62 -16.36 21.65
CA GLN A 633 -14.17 -16.47 21.62
C GLN A 633 -13.49 -15.09 21.67
N VAL A 634 -13.95 -14.14 20.86
CA VAL A 634 -13.33 -12.81 20.78
C VAL A 634 -13.55 -12.02 22.05
N ILE A 635 -14.75 -12.13 22.64
CA ILE A 635 -15.05 -11.48 23.91
C ILE A 635 -14.23 -12.10 25.03
N GLY A 636 -14.10 -13.43 25.08
CA GLY A 636 -13.22 -14.11 26.03
C GLY A 636 -11.77 -13.63 25.92
N GLN A 637 -11.24 -13.50 24.70
CA GLN A 637 -9.91 -12.92 24.47
C GLN A 637 -9.81 -11.46 24.94
N TYR A 638 -10.83 -10.64 24.63
CA TYR A 638 -10.89 -9.25 25.05
C TYR A 638 -10.87 -9.10 26.58
N VAL A 639 -11.64 -9.93 27.30
CA VAL A 639 -11.66 -9.96 28.77
C VAL A 639 -10.29 -10.34 29.32
N MET A 640 -9.66 -11.39 28.79
CA MET A 640 -8.34 -11.84 29.24
C MET A 640 -7.25 -10.79 28.99
N MET A 641 -7.24 -10.17 27.81
CA MET A 641 -6.20 -9.19 27.44
C MET A 641 -6.31 -7.90 28.25
N ASN A 642 -7.52 -7.43 28.52
CA ASN A 642 -7.74 -6.15 29.20
C ASN A 642 -7.96 -6.27 30.71
N LYS A 643 -8.00 -7.50 31.25
CA LYS A 643 -8.31 -7.78 32.67
C LYS A 643 -9.60 -7.07 33.13
N THR A 644 -10.61 -7.09 32.27
CA THR A 644 -11.87 -6.37 32.48
C THR A 644 -12.87 -7.23 33.25
N PRO A 645 -13.93 -6.62 33.83
CA PRO A 645 -14.99 -7.37 34.52
C PRO A 645 -15.64 -8.40 33.60
N PRO A 646 -16.26 -9.46 34.16
CA PRO A 646 -17.04 -10.41 33.38
C PRO A 646 -18.10 -9.69 32.54
N ILE A 647 -18.22 -10.11 31.29
CA ILE A 647 -19.12 -9.54 30.29
C ILE A 647 -20.33 -10.46 30.16
N SER A 648 -21.53 -9.90 30.24
CA SER A 648 -22.77 -10.56 29.85
C SER A 648 -23.06 -10.26 28.39
N ILE A 649 -23.50 -11.28 27.66
CA ILE A 649 -23.87 -11.20 26.26
C ILE A 649 -25.32 -11.63 26.17
N ASP A 650 -26.20 -10.70 25.84
CA ASP A 650 -27.59 -11.00 25.55
C ASP A 650 -27.76 -11.14 24.04
N GLU A 651 -28.32 -12.27 23.61
CA GLU A 651 -28.61 -12.58 22.22
C GLU A 651 -30.11 -12.40 21.96
N ILE A 652 -30.44 -11.59 20.96
CA ILE A 652 -31.83 -11.33 20.56
C ILE A 652 -31.96 -11.63 19.07
N ILE A 653 -32.70 -12.68 18.73
CA ILE A 653 -33.14 -12.93 17.35
C ILE A 653 -34.23 -11.92 17.03
N LEU A 654 -33.98 -11.08 16.03
CA LEU A 654 -34.85 -10.02 15.58
C LEU A 654 -35.52 -10.47 14.28
N ASN A 655 -36.85 -10.59 14.33
CA ASN A 655 -37.71 -11.09 13.25
C ASN A 655 -37.33 -12.51 12.80
N ASP A 656 -37.86 -13.47 13.56
CA ASP A 656 -37.71 -14.90 13.30
C ASP A 656 -38.33 -15.31 11.96
N LYS A 657 -37.64 -16.20 11.24
CA LYS A 657 -38.33 -17.06 10.26
C LYS A 657 -39.09 -18.09 11.10
N MET A 658 -40.42 -18.05 11.03
CA MET A 658 -41.33 -19.10 11.51
C MET A 658 -41.51 -19.18 13.04
N LEU A 659 -42.64 -18.63 13.50
CA LEU A 659 -43.68 -19.53 13.99
C LEU A 659 -44.59 -19.90 12.83
#